data_AF-A0A2P8GSE9-F1
#
_entry.id   AF-A0A2P8GSE9-F1
#
_cell.length_a   1.000
_cell.length_b   1.000
_cell.length_c   1.000
_cell.angle_alpha   90.00
_cell.angle_beta   90.00
_cell.angle_gamma   90.00
#
_symmetry.space_group_name_H-M   'P 1'
#
loop_
_entity.id
_entity.type
_entity.pdbx_description
1 polymer ?
#
loop_
_entity_poly.entity_id
_entity_poly.type
_entity_poly.pdbx_seq_one_letter_code
_entity_poly.pdbx_strand_id
1 'polypeptide(L)'
;MTLRRTSFIDPNIPSTTTRSDARRLRRTKARTYRAALAITAMAAVGALAVTDLAATTSDASAATWVTGDRIAADDFSRTVSKGLGTADAGGAYTSATTSGLSVKDGAAAFALPQGAARNALLTSVSTPDVESRVTVVVPSLPSGGNGVYVALQARSDGKSFYRTTLRITPSGSAGLSLSRANGSTASQVGLASEKIVATGLKAGSRITLALRVHGTTSVEVASRAWVDGSSTPAWQRTATDTSSKRIASGGIGLWTYLSGLSKPYTVRLDGLSASRLVPQTAPAPTTQPTSTPTTSASPTPSPTSTPTTTPTPTTAPTTPAPTPTTPAPTPTSPSTGDRGAAPIGTTNYSVPSGAIFVSSSATSSGNGSKSSPYSSVERAIAAAPSGATIVIRGGSYHETVEIPSSKRLTVQSYPGEAVWFDGSEQVSKWSKSSTGWTSTGYDVDLDSGIQSEGAPDNDATAIRFLDPAYPLAAHPDQVWIGGTELTQVGSESAVKAGTFFVDKGRDRLVIGSDPSGKTVTSSTLQKAMKITGDGSVVRGIGFTKYGTSVWQNGAVTAQADNVLLENVVITDNATNGISSWGTGVTYNKVTLTKNGMLGGGTNAADNFSMTNSYVGQNNTERFNRMPVSGGFKVTRSRNVTFTNNDFIGNMTAGLWLDESVYNGVVTGNRSLDNGSTGIILEISDTMKVANNLISGNGRYGLWIGNTGNVQVWNNTITDNAMAPLQFSMDKRRQTNLSQAGHDRRQKLPDMTVPWIISNVTVSNNIISANGGGCIVCVDDNTKQMTAEAMGISLNGNLYERESEYSPTTLVRWGQGKAKAKTFSDLAEFTAATGHDKASALSEGRDLFNANLSLTSAGKSAVATVVPRGLPSSIAALIGQLLGKTPSAVGSTLTR
;
A
#
# COMPACT_ATOMS: atom_id res chain seq x y z
N MET A 1 -14.93 -23.62 -3.45
CA MET A 1 -15.36 -22.21 -3.28
C MET A 1 -14.29 -21.30 -3.87
N THR A 2 -14.41 -20.85 -5.12
CA THR A 2 -13.37 -19.98 -5.72
C THR A 2 -14.00 -19.12 -6.80
N LEU A 3 -14.38 -17.91 -6.41
CA LEU A 3 -14.54 -16.74 -7.26
C LEU A 3 -14.40 -15.52 -6.32
N ARG A 4 -13.20 -14.98 -6.13
CA ARG A 4 -12.99 -13.64 -5.53
C ARG A 4 -12.01 -12.87 -6.42
N ARG A 5 -12.46 -11.70 -6.90
CA ARG A 5 -11.58 -10.63 -7.38
C ARG A 5 -11.10 -9.80 -6.17
N THR A 6 -9.98 -9.10 -6.36
CA THR A 6 -9.01 -8.57 -5.39
C THR A 6 -9.57 -7.93 -4.12
N SER A 7 -8.82 -8.06 -3.02
CA SER A 7 -9.15 -7.60 -1.67
C SER A 7 -8.65 -6.20 -1.31
N PHE A 8 -7.82 -5.60 -2.18
CA PHE A 8 -7.54 -4.16 -2.18
C PHE A 8 -8.17 -3.52 -3.41
N ILE A 9 -8.80 -2.36 -3.21
CA ILE A 9 -9.25 -1.49 -4.30
C ILE A 9 -7.98 -0.96 -4.95
N ASP A 10 -7.82 -1.26 -6.24
CA ASP A 10 -6.69 -0.75 -7.01
C ASP A 10 -6.71 0.79 -6.92
N PRO A 11 -5.69 1.44 -6.32
CA PRO A 11 -5.68 2.90 -6.16
C PRO A 11 -5.66 3.63 -7.52
N ASN A 12 -5.53 2.91 -8.64
CA ASN A 12 -5.60 3.43 -10.01
C ASN A 12 -7.03 3.50 -10.59
N ILE A 13 -8.09 3.30 -9.79
CA ILE A 13 -9.47 3.55 -10.24
C ILE A 13 -9.79 5.04 -10.08
N PRO A 14 -10.12 5.78 -11.16
CA PRO A 14 -10.52 7.18 -11.04
C PRO A 14 -11.81 7.29 -10.22
N SER A 15 -11.77 7.99 -9.09
CA SER A 15 -12.97 8.38 -8.35
C SER A 15 -13.75 9.41 -9.17
N THR A 16 -14.86 9.00 -9.76
CA THR A 16 -15.90 9.92 -10.23
C THR A 16 -16.82 10.23 -9.07
N THR A 17 -16.86 11.50 -8.63
CA THR A 17 -18.06 12.36 -8.50
C THR A 17 -17.86 13.37 -7.37
N THR A 18 -17.78 14.67 -7.68
CA THR A 18 -17.93 15.73 -6.67
C THR A 18 -19.39 16.17 -6.56
N ARG A 19 -19.83 16.33 -5.30
CA ARG A 19 -21.06 16.97 -4.82
C ARG A 19 -21.35 18.31 -5.52
N SER A 20 -22.34 18.37 -6.43
CA SER A 20 -23.12 19.61 -6.67
C SER A 20 -24.45 19.46 -7.43
N ASP A 21 -25.11 18.29 -7.47
CA ASP A 21 -26.44 18.18 -8.12
C ASP A 21 -27.49 17.35 -7.35
N ALA A 22 -27.16 16.82 -6.17
CA ALA A 22 -28.06 15.91 -5.43
C ALA A 22 -29.25 16.59 -4.71
N ARG A 23 -29.40 17.92 -4.81
CA ARG A 23 -30.50 18.64 -4.13
C ARG A 23 -31.75 18.89 -5.00
N ARG A 24 -31.73 18.54 -6.30
CA ARG A 24 -32.87 18.82 -7.21
C ARG A 24 -33.55 17.60 -7.85
N LEU A 25 -33.11 16.37 -7.55
CA LEU A 25 -33.65 15.14 -8.16
C LEU A 25 -34.16 14.07 -7.18
N ARG A 26 -34.24 14.36 -5.88
CA ARG A 26 -34.84 13.44 -4.87
C ARG A 26 -36.30 13.76 -4.55
N ARG A 27 -37.12 13.90 -5.59
CA ARG A 27 -38.55 13.60 -5.55
C ARG A 27 -38.84 12.82 -6.82
N THR A 28 -39.49 11.66 -6.67
CA THR A 28 -39.87 10.71 -7.73
C THR A 28 -38.78 9.67 -8.10
N LYS A 29 -38.81 8.53 -7.41
CA LYS A 29 -38.88 7.17 -7.99
C LYS A 29 -38.59 6.12 -6.91
N ALA A 30 -39.62 5.79 -6.14
CA ALA A 30 -39.74 4.51 -5.48
C ALA A 30 -40.80 3.71 -6.25
N ARG A 31 -40.37 2.72 -7.03
CA ARG A 31 -41.08 1.46 -7.35
C ARG A 31 -40.40 0.72 -8.50
N THR A 32 -40.30 -0.59 -8.29
CA THR A 32 -40.08 -1.69 -9.28
C THR A 32 -38.71 -1.73 -9.97
N TYR A 33 -37.98 -2.84 -9.83
CA TYR A 33 -38.00 -3.95 -10.81
C TYR A 33 -37.21 -5.16 -10.28
N ARG A 34 -37.92 -6.27 -10.06
CA ARG A 34 -37.37 -7.63 -10.09
C ARG A 34 -37.52 -8.17 -11.52
N ALA A 35 -36.53 -8.98 -11.93
CA ALA A 35 -36.61 -10.15 -12.82
C ALA A 35 -35.69 -10.12 -14.07
N ALA A 36 -34.90 -11.21 -14.16
CA ALA A 36 -34.32 -11.85 -15.36
C ALA A 36 -33.20 -11.07 -16.11
N LEU A 37 -32.12 -11.68 -16.59
CA LEU A 37 -32.02 -12.98 -17.26
C LEU A 37 -30.57 -13.53 -17.21
N ALA A 38 -30.45 -14.85 -17.09
CA ALA A 38 -29.25 -15.64 -17.36
C ALA A 38 -29.24 -16.10 -18.85
N ILE A 39 -28.07 -16.49 -19.39
CA ILE A 39 -27.82 -17.76 -20.14
C ILE A 39 -26.66 -17.68 -21.17
N THR A 40 -25.71 -18.60 -20.93
CA THR A 40 -24.74 -19.34 -21.79
C THR A 40 -23.47 -18.77 -22.40
N ALA A 41 -22.49 -19.68 -22.31
CA ALA A 41 -21.13 -19.72 -22.83
C ALA A 41 -21.00 -20.65 -24.04
N MET A 42 -19.83 -20.56 -24.70
CA MET A 42 -19.00 -21.60 -25.39
C MET A 42 -18.20 -20.89 -26.50
N ALA A 43 -17.04 -21.29 -26.99
CA ALA A 43 -15.92 -22.16 -26.62
C ALA A 43 -14.94 -22.03 -27.83
N ALA A 44 -13.62 -21.96 -27.64
CA ALA A 44 -12.67 -22.32 -28.71
C ALA A 44 -11.27 -22.59 -28.16
N VAL A 45 -10.83 -23.82 -28.44
CA VAL A 45 -9.52 -24.43 -28.18
C VAL A 45 -8.61 -24.16 -29.37
N GLY A 46 -7.32 -23.91 -29.13
CA GLY A 46 -6.30 -23.83 -30.17
C GLY A 46 -4.90 -23.92 -29.58
N ALA A 47 -4.35 -25.14 -29.56
CA ALA A 47 -2.99 -25.44 -29.12
C ALA A 47 -1.96 -24.99 -30.17
N LEU A 48 -0.81 -24.48 -29.71
CA LEU A 48 0.39 -24.31 -30.53
C LEU A 48 1.61 -24.65 -29.67
N ALA A 49 2.32 -25.69 -30.11
CA ALA A 49 3.57 -26.18 -29.56
C ALA A 49 4.71 -25.17 -29.78
N VAL A 50 5.62 -25.05 -28.82
CA VAL A 50 6.91 -24.36 -29.01
C VAL A 50 8.00 -25.22 -28.38
N THR A 51 8.93 -25.60 -29.24
CA THR A 51 10.17 -26.35 -28.97
C THR A 51 11.19 -25.53 -28.20
N ASP A 52 11.96 -26.22 -27.35
CA ASP A 52 13.12 -25.73 -26.62
C ASP A 52 14.20 -25.13 -27.53
N LEU A 53 14.82 -24.03 -27.08
CA LEU A 53 16.20 -23.71 -27.43
C LEU A 53 16.86 -22.91 -26.29
N ALA A 54 17.88 -23.52 -25.67
CA ALA A 54 18.76 -22.90 -24.70
C ALA A 54 19.64 -21.82 -25.36
N ALA A 55 19.86 -20.69 -24.69
CA ALA A 55 20.97 -19.79 -25.00
C ALA A 55 21.43 -19.00 -23.76
N THR A 56 22.74 -19.00 -23.59
CA THR A 56 23.59 -18.51 -22.51
C THR A 56 23.58 -16.98 -22.34
N THR A 57 23.68 -16.53 -21.09
CA THR A 57 23.83 -15.12 -20.69
C THR A 57 25.24 -14.60 -20.95
N SER A 58 25.36 -13.44 -21.60
CA SER A 58 26.57 -12.61 -21.58
C SER A 58 26.20 -11.20 -21.13
N ASP A 59 26.94 -10.69 -20.14
CA ASP A 59 26.84 -9.33 -19.63
C ASP A 59 27.38 -8.32 -20.65
N ALA A 60 26.61 -7.27 -20.95
CA ALA A 60 27.03 -6.17 -21.83
C ALA A 60 27.06 -4.84 -21.04
N SER A 61 28.25 -4.23 -20.99
CA SER A 61 28.48 -2.87 -20.46
C SER A 61 27.73 -1.81 -21.27
N ALA A 62 27.08 -0.85 -20.61
CA ALA A 62 26.29 0.21 -21.26
C ALA A 62 27.17 1.19 -22.06
N ALA A 63 26.94 1.29 -23.38
CA ALA A 63 27.58 2.29 -24.25
C ALA A 63 27.06 3.72 -23.95
N THR A 64 27.94 4.71 -24.00
CA THR A 64 27.60 6.15 -23.93
C THR A 64 27.15 6.64 -25.31
N TRP A 65 26.14 7.52 -25.40
CA TRP A 65 25.53 7.96 -26.69
C TRP A 65 25.64 9.48 -26.90
N VAL A 66 25.89 9.92 -28.13
CA VAL A 66 25.96 11.34 -28.53
C VAL A 66 25.04 11.66 -29.72
N THR A 67 24.65 12.92 -29.86
CA THR A 67 23.76 13.39 -30.94
C THR A 67 24.53 13.50 -32.27
N GLY A 68 24.05 12.78 -33.29
CA GLY A 68 24.52 12.84 -34.67
C GLY A 68 23.58 13.60 -35.59
N ASP A 69 23.42 13.13 -36.83
CA ASP A 69 22.70 13.85 -37.89
C ASP A 69 21.22 14.13 -37.57
N ARG A 70 20.78 15.35 -37.93
CA ARG A 70 19.36 15.75 -37.86
C ARG A 70 18.57 15.05 -38.97
N ILE A 71 17.58 14.25 -38.60
CA ILE A 71 16.77 13.45 -39.53
C ILE A 71 15.38 14.03 -39.78
N ALA A 72 14.84 14.79 -38.82
CA ALA A 72 13.59 15.50 -39.00
C ALA A 72 13.66 16.89 -38.36
N ALA A 73 13.04 17.87 -38.98
CA ALA A 73 12.96 19.24 -38.49
C ALA A 73 11.75 19.94 -39.09
N ASP A 74 11.07 20.75 -38.29
CA ASP A 74 9.99 21.60 -38.75
C ASP A 74 9.89 22.85 -37.89
N ASP A 75 10.18 24.01 -38.48
CA ASP A 75 10.00 25.33 -37.87
C ASP A 75 8.57 25.88 -38.00
N PHE A 76 7.71 25.18 -38.75
CA PHE A 76 6.32 25.54 -38.99
C PHE A 76 6.10 26.95 -39.57
N SER A 77 7.07 27.48 -40.32
CA SER A 77 7.02 28.81 -40.95
C SER A 77 6.00 28.92 -42.10
N ARG A 78 5.63 27.79 -42.71
CA ARG A 78 4.63 27.71 -43.80
C ARG A 78 3.21 28.00 -43.33
N THR A 79 2.31 28.30 -44.28
CA THR A 79 0.86 28.38 -44.03
C THR A 79 0.13 27.24 -44.73
N VAL A 80 -0.58 26.40 -43.97
CA VAL A 80 -1.37 25.27 -44.46
C VAL A 80 -2.72 25.26 -43.74
N SER A 81 -3.81 25.36 -44.49
CA SER A 81 -5.18 25.45 -43.92
C SER A 81 -5.80 24.09 -43.55
N LYS A 82 -5.26 22.98 -44.07
CA LYS A 82 -5.74 21.61 -43.82
C LYS A 82 -4.57 20.62 -43.76
N GLY A 83 -4.36 20.02 -42.58
CA GLY A 83 -3.19 19.16 -42.32
C GLY A 83 -1.95 19.96 -41.93
N LEU A 84 -0.82 19.26 -41.78
CA LEU A 84 0.46 19.92 -41.51
C LEU A 84 1.34 20.11 -42.75
N GLY A 85 1.07 19.44 -43.87
CA GLY A 85 1.90 19.56 -45.09
C GLY A 85 3.23 18.81 -44.99
N THR A 86 4.31 19.40 -45.49
CA THR A 86 5.67 18.81 -45.51
C THR A 86 6.58 19.53 -44.53
N ALA A 87 7.32 18.77 -43.71
CA ALA A 87 8.32 19.30 -42.80
C ALA A 87 9.61 19.72 -43.54
N ASP A 88 10.38 20.63 -42.97
CA ASP A 88 11.65 21.10 -43.55
C ASP A 88 12.65 19.96 -43.73
N ALA A 89 12.61 18.98 -42.82
CA ALA A 89 13.27 17.69 -42.96
C ALA A 89 12.38 16.57 -42.39
N GLY A 90 12.39 15.40 -43.03
CA GLY A 90 11.65 14.22 -42.58
C GLY A 90 10.39 13.87 -43.37
N GLY A 91 10.07 14.64 -44.42
CA GLY A 91 9.02 14.34 -45.40
C GLY A 91 7.64 14.93 -45.06
N ALA A 92 6.61 14.42 -45.74
CA ALA A 92 5.23 14.85 -45.55
C ALA A 92 4.61 14.23 -44.28
N TYR A 93 3.81 15.02 -43.55
CA TYR A 93 3.06 14.48 -42.41
C TYR A 93 1.90 13.61 -42.86
N THR A 94 1.75 12.48 -42.16
CA THR A 94 0.60 11.57 -42.30
C THR A 94 -0.26 11.62 -41.03
N SER A 95 -1.58 11.65 -41.21
CA SER A 95 -2.55 11.76 -40.12
C SER A 95 -3.80 10.93 -40.42
N ALA A 96 -4.43 10.36 -39.39
CA ALA A 96 -5.70 9.65 -39.55
C ALA A 96 -6.84 10.59 -39.96
N THR A 97 -6.75 11.87 -39.58
CA THR A 97 -7.63 12.95 -40.04
C THR A 97 -6.84 14.24 -40.16
N THR A 98 -7.14 15.04 -41.18
CA THR A 98 -6.59 16.39 -41.36
C THR A 98 -7.49 17.48 -40.78
N SER A 99 -8.69 17.12 -40.31
CA SER A 99 -9.63 18.06 -39.69
C SER A 99 -9.08 18.56 -38.35
N GLY A 100 -9.03 19.87 -38.16
CA GLY A 100 -8.45 20.50 -36.98
C GLY A 100 -6.92 20.50 -36.93
N LEU A 101 -6.25 20.18 -38.04
CA LEU A 101 -4.80 20.35 -38.21
C LEU A 101 -4.55 21.50 -39.20
N SER A 102 -3.67 22.42 -38.83
CA SER A 102 -3.21 23.50 -39.70
C SER A 102 -1.81 23.97 -39.29
N VAL A 103 -1.16 24.75 -40.15
CA VAL A 103 0.07 25.48 -39.83
C VAL A 103 -0.16 26.95 -40.15
N LYS A 104 0.09 27.82 -39.19
CA LYS A 104 -0.01 29.27 -39.35
C LYS A 104 0.79 29.95 -38.26
N ASP A 105 1.33 31.13 -38.54
CA ASP A 105 1.97 32.02 -37.56
C ASP A 105 3.10 31.30 -36.80
N GLY A 106 3.95 30.56 -37.53
CA GLY A 106 5.13 29.87 -37.00
C GLY A 106 4.84 28.68 -36.07
N ALA A 107 3.66 28.06 -36.13
CA ALA A 107 3.38 26.86 -35.34
C ALA A 107 2.30 25.97 -35.99
N ALA A 108 2.40 24.67 -35.76
CA ALA A 108 1.30 23.74 -36.01
C ALA A 108 0.19 23.93 -34.96
N ALA A 109 -1.06 23.92 -35.43
CA ALA A 109 -2.24 23.99 -34.58
C ALA A 109 -3.00 22.65 -34.62
N PHE A 110 -3.34 22.14 -33.44
CA PHE A 110 -4.17 20.96 -33.23
C PHE A 110 -5.43 21.39 -32.49
N ALA A 111 -6.50 21.68 -33.24
CA ALA A 111 -7.80 22.04 -32.70
C ALA A 111 -8.54 20.78 -32.22
N LEU A 112 -8.80 20.69 -30.91
CA LEU A 112 -9.34 19.52 -30.25
C LEU A 112 -10.79 19.74 -29.79
N PRO A 113 -11.74 18.97 -30.33
CA PRO A 113 -13.03 18.76 -29.70
C PRO A 113 -12.89 18.06 -28.35
N GLN A 114 -13.91 18.19 -27.50
CA GLN A 114 -14.01 17.49 -26.22
C GLN A 114 -13.83 15.98 -26.39
N GLY A 115 -12.94 15.37 -25.62
CA GLY A 115 -12.71 13.92 -25.62
C GLY A 115 -12.02 13.37 -26.87
N ALA A 116 -11.44 14.22 -27.73
CA ALA A 116 -10.86 13.81 -29.01
C ALA A 116 -9.34 13.91 -29.03
N ALA A 117 -8.73 13.08 -29.88
CA ALA A 117 -7.29 13.12 -30.18
C ALA A 117 -7.02 13.56 -31.63
N ARG A 118 -5.79 14.02 -31.85
CA ARG A 118 -5.22 14.34 -33.17
C ARG A 118 -3.77 13.90 -33.22
N ASN A 119 -3.28 13.52 -34.40
CA ASN A 119 -1.92 13.03 -34.60
C ASN A 119 -1.36 13.45 -35.96
N ALA A 120 -0.05 13.55 -36.05
CA ALA A 120 0.69 13.76 -37.29
C ALA A 120 2.05 13.05 -37.22
N LEU A 121 2.41 12.28 -38.25
CA LEU A 121 3.60 11.43 -38.26
C LEU A 121 4.49 11.70 -39.46
N LEU A 122 5.80 11.74 -39.22
CA LEU A 122 6.85 11.72 -40.23
C LEU A 122 7.37 10.29 -40.37
N THR A 123 6.82 9.57 -41.34
CA THR A 123 7.14 8.14 -41.60
C THR A 123 8.19 7.95 -42.69
N SER A 124 8.57 9.01 -43.41
CA SER A 124 9.69 8.97 -44.38
C SER A 124 11.05 8.82 -43.69
N VAL A 125 11.10 8.98 -42.37
CA VAL A 125 12.27 8.68 -41.54
C VAL A 125 11.99 7.44 -40.69
N SER A 126 12.99 6.58 -40.56
CA SER A 126 12.95 5.44 -39.66
C SER A 126 14.32 5.25 -39.03
N THR A 127 14.37 5.21 -37.70
CA THR A 127 15.62 5.03 -36.96
C THR A 127 15.36 4.26 -35.65
N PRO A 128 16.30 3.41 -35.20
CA PRO A 128 16.26 2.88 -33.85
C PRO A 128 16.66 3.97 -32.84
N ASP A 129 17.75 4.68 -33.06
CA ASP A 129 18.32 5.54 -32.01
C ASP A 129 18.10 7.01 -32.34
N VAL A 130 17.41 7.74 -31.46
CA VAL A 130 16.96 9.11 -31.71
C VAL A 130 16.76 9.92 -30.44
N GLU A 131 17.13 11.20 -30.49
CA GLU A 131 16.64 12.24 -29.58
C GLU A 131 15.77 13.22 -30.36
N SER A 132 14.54 13.45 -29.91
CA SER A 132 13.60 14.39 -30.50
C SER A 132 13.07 15.40 -29.48
N ARG A 133 12.71 16.59 -29.96
CA ARG A 133 12.13 17.67 -29.16
C ARG A 133 11.11 18.48 -29.94
N VAL A 134 10.16 19.08 -29.22
CA VAL A 134 9.16 20.02 -29.74
C VAL A 134 8.80 21.01 -28.64
N THR A 135 8.48 22.25 -29.00
CA THR A 135 8.01 23.26 -28.06
C THR A 135 6.48 23.30 -28.07
N VAL A 136 5.90 23.11 -26.90
CA VAL A 136 4.46 23.24 -26.65
C VAL A 136 4.18 24.68 -26.25
N VAL A 137 3.36 25.37 -27.03
CA VAL A 137 2.89 26.73 -26.74
C VAL A 137 1.51 26.62 -26.09
N VAL A 138 1.36 27.20 -24.90
CA VAL A 138 0.13 27.17 -24.10
C VAL A 138 -0.67 28.45 -24.35
N PRO A 139 -1.60 28.50 -25.33
CA PRO A 139 -2.33 29.74 -25.63
C PRO A 139 -3.21 30.21 -24.47
N SER A 140 -3.76 29.27 -23.70
CA SER A 140 -4.52 29.49 -22.48
C SER A 140 -4.41 28.25 -21.59
N LEU A 141 -4.79 28.32 -20.31
CA LEU A 141 -4.93 27.10 -19.53
C LEU A 141 -6.23 26.37 -19.91
N PRO A 142 -6.26 25.02 -19.94
CA PRO A 142 -7.50 24.28 -20.07
C PRO A 142 -8.48 24.69 -18.97
N SER A 143 -9.74 24.93 -19.30
CA SER A 143 -10.69 25.52 -18.35
C SER A 143 -11.34 24.52 -17.36
N GLY A 144 -10.96 23.24 -17.40
CA GLY A 144 -11.56 22.18 -16.59
C GLY A 144 -11.11 20.78 -16.99
N GLY A 145 -11.56 19.76 -16.26
CA GLY A 145 -11.21 18.35 -16.50
C GLY A 145 -9.74 18.01 -16.22
N ASN A 146 -9.24 16.91 -16.80
CA ASN A 146 -7.84 16.48 -16.65
C ASN A 146 -6.85 17.28 -17.53
N GLY A 147 -7.35 18.28 -18.26
CA GLY A 147 -6.56 19.19 -19.08
C GLY A 147 -6.27 18.65 -20.47
N VAL A 148 -5.16 19.10 -21.03
CA VAL A 148 -4.71 18.78 -22.38
C VAL A 148 -3.42 17.97 -22.35
N TYR A 149 -3.33 16.99 -23.23
CA TYR A 149 -2.21 16.07 -23.34
C TYR A 149 -1.51 16.32 -24.67
N VAL A 150 -0.19 16.45 -24.62
CA VAL A 150 0.67 16.65 -25.79
C VAL A 150 1.79 15.63 -25.72
N ALA A 151 2.12 15.00 -26.83
CA ALA A 151 3.07 13.91 -26.83
C ALA A 151 3.98 13.91 -28.05
N LEU A 152 5.23 13.52 -27.79
CA LEU A 152 6.20 13.13 -28.80
C LEU A 152 6.30 11.61 -28.85
N GLN A 153 6.31 11.07 -30.06
CA GLN A 153 6.52 9.66 -30.32
C GLN A 153 7.84 9.46 -31.06
N ALA A 154 8.54 8.39 -30.70
CA ALA A 154 9.72 7.89 -31.38
C ALA A 154 9.54 6.41 -31.71
N ARG A 155 10.22 5.95 -32.76
CA ARG A 155 10.01 4.64 -33.37
C ARG A 155 8.54 4.41 -33.74
N SER A 156 7.87 5.42 -34.27
CA SER A 156 6.42 5.39 -34.49
C SER A 156 6.04 4.90 -35.88
N ASP A 157 5.10 3.97 -35.95
CA ASP A 157 4.35 3.61 -37.17
C ASP A 157 2.88 4.08 -37.11
N GLY A 158 2.49 4.80 -36.04
CA GLY A 158 1.13 5.25 -35.76
C GLY A 158 0.32 4.31 -34.86
N LYS A 159 0.70 3.04 -34.76
CA LYS A 159 0.06 2.01 -33.93
C LYS A 159 1.00 1.46 -32.86
N SER A 160 2.30 1.41 -33.17
CA SER A 160 3.40 1.00 -32.32
C SER A 160 4.37 2.17 -32.20
N PHE A 161 4.76 2.51 -30.96
CA PHE A 161 5.64 3.64 -30.68
C PHE A 161 6.11 3.63 -29.23
N TYR A 162 7.23 4.31 -28.97
CA TYR A 162 7.53 4.88 -27.65
C TYR A 162 7.02 6.31 -27.59
N ARG A 163 6.47 6.73 -26.45
CA ARG A 163 5.85 8.05 -26.29
C ARG A 163 6.16 8.68 -24.95
N THR A 164 6.56 9.93 -24.98
CA THR A 164 6.48 10.83 -23.82
C THR A 164 5.22 11.66 -23.91
N THR A 165 4.49 11.80 -22.80
CA THR A 165 3.26 12.59 -22.74
C THR A 165 3.41 13.68 -21.68
N LEU A 166 3.22 14.93 -22.09
CA LEU A 166 3.10 16.11 -21.26
C LEU A 166 1.61 16.44 -21.06
N ARG A 167 1.12 16.38 -19.81
CA ARG A 167 -0.24 16.76 -19.43
C ARG A 167 -0.23 18.13 -18.78
N ILE A 168 -0.96 19.09 -19.36
CA ILE A 168 -1.13 20.44 -18.83
C ILE A 168 -2.50 20.53 -18.18
N THR A 169 -2.53 20.81 -16.88
CA THR A 169 -3.77 20.87 -16.08
C THR A 169 -4.39 22.27 -16.08
N PRO A 170 -5.68 22.40 -15.70
CA PRO A 170 -6.30 23.71 -15.45
C PRO A 170 -5.59 24.57 -14.39
N SER A 171 -4.90 23.94 -13.44
CA SER A 171 -4.11 24.62 -12.40
C SER A 171 -2.74 25.12 -12.88
N GLY A 172 -2.40 24.94 -14.17
CA GLY A 172 -1.10 25.34 -14.72
C GLY A 172 0.05 24.43 -14.31
N SER A 173 -0.23 23.16 -14.01
CA SER A 173 0.81 22.14 -13.78
C SER A 173 1.06 21.33 -15.06
N ALA A 174 2.32 20.97 -15.30
CA ALA A 174 2.75 20.10 -16.39
C ALA A 174 3.30 18.78 -15.82
N GLY A 175 2.62 17.67 -16.10
CA GLY A 175 3.03 16.31 -15.75
C GLY A 175 3.65 15.57 -16.94
N LEU A 176 4.74 14.85 -16.71
CA LEU A 176 5.50 14.12 -17.73
C LEU A 176 5.48 12.62 -17.46
N SER A 177 5.11 11.80 -18.44
CA SER A 177 5.05 10.33 -18.36
C SER A 177 5.64 9.64 -19.59
N LEU A 178 5.99 8.36 -19.47
CA LEU A 178 6.49 7.52 -20.57
C LEU A 178 5.59 6.30 -20.79
N SER A 179 5.41 5.93 -22.04
CA SER A 179 4.64 4.74 -22.42
C SER A 179 5.08 4.16 -23.75
N ARG A 180 4.63 2.93 -24.03
CA ARG A 180 4.77 2.25 -25.31
C ARG A 180 3.42 1.72 -25.78
N ALA A 181 3.11 1.85 -27.06
CA ALA A 181 2.00 1.15 -27.70
C ALA A 181 2.51 0.02 -28.60
N ASN A 182 1.76 -1.08 -28.68
CA ASN A 182 2.12 -2.27 -29.44
C ASN A 182 1.02 -2.61 -30.45
N GLY A 183 1.11 -2.11 -31.68
CA GLY A 183 0.13 -2.37 -32.73
C GLY A 183 -1.27 -1.79 -32.51
N SER A 184 -1.55 -1.20 -31.35
CA SER A 184 -2.79 -0.48 -31.02
C SER A 184 -2.58 0.49 -29.87
N THR A 185 -3.21 1.67 -29.98
CA THR A 185 -3.26 2.67 -28.90
C THR A 185 -4.07 2.20 -27.69
N ALA A 186 -4.94 1.20 -27.85
CA ALA A 186 -5.65 0.55 -26.74
C ALA A 186 -4.77 -0.46 -25.99
N SER A 187 -3.63 -0.85 -26.57
CA SER A 187 -2.65 -1.78 -25.99
C SER A 187 -1.39 -1.04 -25.54
N GLN A 188 -1.61 0.04 -24.78
CA GLN A 188 -0.54 0.88 -24.25
C GLN A 188 -0.05 0.35 -22.90
N VAL A 189 1.26 0.33 -22.72
CA VAL A 189 1.96 -0.02 -21.48
C VAL A 189 2.66 1.23 -20.96
N GLY A 190 2.42 1.59 -19.69
CA GLY A 190 3.18 2.63 -19.02
C GLY A 190 4.62 2.17 -18.76
N LEU A 191 5.60 2.96 -19.19
CA LEU A 191 7.02 2.71 -18.94
C LEU A 191 7.54 3.51 -17.75
N ALA A 192 7.00 4.72 -17.54
CA ALA A 192 7.25 5.55 -16.37
C ALA A 192 5.98 6.35 -16.05
N SER A 193 5.56 6.36 -14.79
CA SER A 193 4.40 7.12 -14.28
C SER A 193 4.51 8.62 -14.56
N GLU A 194 3.47 9.40 -14.27
CA GLU A 194 3.54 10.85 -14.39
C GLU A 194 4.39 11.48 -13.26
N LYS A 195 5.22 12.48 -13.58
CA LYS A 195 5.90 13.36 -12.61
C LYS A 195 5.62 14.81 -12.99
N ILE A 196 5.25 15.65 -12.04
CA ILE A 196 5.13 17.10 -12.30
C ILE A 196 6.52 17.69 -12.53
N VAL A 197 6.72 18.30 -13.70
CA VAL A 197 8.01 18.86 -14.17
C VAL A 197 8.00 20.37 -14.29
N ALA A 198 6.82 21.00 -14.31
CA ALA A 198 6.66 22.44 -14.17
C ALA A 198 5.31 22.78 -13.52
N THR A 199 5.26 23.90 -12.81
CA THR A 199 4.04 24.45 -12.17
C THR A 199 3.95 25.94 -12.42
N GLY A 200 2.77 26.53 -12.26
CA GLY A 200 2.57 27.97 -12.43
C GLY A 200 2.58 28.43 -13.90
N LEU A 201 2.30 27.50 -14.83
CA LEU A 201 2.12 27.83 -16.24
C LEU A 201 0.95 28.80 -16.39
N LYS A 202 1.14 29.78 -17.27
CA LYS A 202 0.14 30.78 -17.66
C LYS A 202 -0.10 30.75 -19.16
N ALA A 203 -1.15 31.42 -19.63
CA ALA A 203 -1.30 31.72 -21.05
C ALA A 203 0.00 32.34 -21.61
N GLY A 204 0.44 31.88 -22.77
CA GLY A 204 1.71 32.25 -23.40
C GLY A 204 2.93 31.43 -22.95
N SER A 205 2.81 30.56 -21.95
CA SER A 205 3.96 29.71 -21.53
C SER A 205 4.40 28.80 -22.68
N ARG A 206 5.71 28.61 -22.80
CA ARG A 206 6.32 27.73 -23.79
C ARG A 206 7.12 26.64 -23.08
N ILE A 207 6.88 25.39 -23.44
CA ILE A 207 7.48 24.23 -22.77
C ILE A 207 8.14 23.35 -23.82
N THR A 208 9.46 23.22 -23.75
CA THR A 208 10.17 22.28 -24.61
C THR A 208 10.03 20.87 -24.03
N LEU A 209 9.50 19.94 -24.82
CA LEU A 209 9.34 18.52 -24.51
C LEU A 209 10.37 17.72 -25.31
N ALA A 210 11.13 16.84 -24.66
CA ALA A 210 12.12 16.00 -25.32
C ALA A 210 11.93 14.50 -24.99
N LEU A 211 12.24 13.66 -25.97
CA LEU A 211 12.21 12.20 -25.91
C LEU A 211 13.50 11.64 -26.50
N ARG A 212 14.14 10.72 -25.77
CA ARG A 212 15.30 9.96 -26.22
C ARG A 212 14.99 8.48 -26.22
N VAL A 213 15.34 7.79 -27.30
CA VAL A 213 15.22 6.34 -27.42
C VAL A 213 16.50 5.78 -28.03
N HIS A 214 17.16 4.82 -27.39
CA HIS A 214 18.30 4.12 -27.98
C HIS A 214 18.46 2.68 -27.50
N GLY A 215 19.17 1.87 -28.27
CA GLY A 215 19.47 0.47 -27.98
C GLY A 215 18.56 -0.51 -28.73
N THR A 216 18.98 -1.77 -28.79
CA THR A 216 18.33 -2.82 -29.60
C THR A 216 17.80 -3.97 -28.75
N THR A 217 18.66 -4.68 -28.02
CA THR A 217 18.26 -5.77 -27.10
C THR A 217 17.61 -5.24 -25.83
N SER A 218 18.10 -4.10 -25.37
CA SER A 218 17.60 -3.30 -24.26
C SER A 218 17.39 -1.89 -24.79
N VAL A 219 16.16 -1.38 -24.77
CA VAL A 219 15.83 -0.05 -25.31
C VAL A 219 15.67 0.92 -24.15
N GLU A 220 16.60 1.85 -23.99
CA GLU A 220 16.44 2.97 -23.06
C GLU A 220 15.49 4.01 -23.67
N VAL A 221 14.54 4.47 -22.86
CA VAL A 221 13.58 5.51 -23.20
C VAL A 221 13.65 6.58 -22.11
N ALA A 222 13.97 7.81 -22.47
CA ALA A 222 14.09 8.91 -21.53
C ALA A 222 13.29 10.13 -21.98
N SER A 223 12.70 10.87 -21.05
CA SER A 223 12.05 12.14 -21.35
C SER A 223 12.34 13.22 -20.32
N ARG A 224 12.28 14.46 -20.79
CA ARG A 224 12.39 15.68 -19.98
C ARG A 224 11.55 16.78 -20.60
N ALA A 225 11.10 17.73 -19.79
CA ALA A 225 10.48 18.94 -20.27
C ALA A 225 10.85 20.13 -19.38
N TRP A 226 10.95 21.31 -19.97
CA TRP A 226 11.29 22.54 -19.25
C TRP A 226 10.63 23.74 -19.89
N VAL A 227 10.32 24.74 -19.07
CA VAL A 227 9.77 26.01 -19.55
C VAL A 227 10.90 26.79 -20.23
N ASP A 228 10.61 27.41 -21.38
CA ASP A 228 11.58 28.24 -22.11
C ASP A 228 12.17 29.32 -21.18
N GLY A 229 13.48 29.55 -21.27
CA GLY A 229 14.23 30.42 -20.36
C GLY A 229 14.80 29.70 -19.12
N SER A 230 14.37 28.46 -18.84
CA SER A 230 15.00 27.61 -17.82
C SER A 230 16.18 26.83 -18.39
N SER A 231 17.16 26.48 -17.55
CA SER A 231 18.23 25.55 -17.92
C SER A 231 17.65 24.18 -18.30
N THR A 232 18.21 23.53 -19.32
CA THR A 232 17.80 22.18 -19.69
C THR A 232 18.08 21.21 -18.54
N PRO A 233 17.07 20.51 -17.99
CA PRO A 233 17.26 19.58 -16.90
C PRO A 233 17.93 18.28 -17.38
N ALA A 234 18.45 17.52 -16.42
CA ALA A 234 18.74 16.10 -16.61
C ALA A 234 17.47 15.35 -17.05
N TRP A 235 17.61 14.13 -17.56
CA TRP A 235 16.46 13.28 -17.91
C TRP A 235 15.56 13.08 -16.68
N GLN A 236 14.29 13.49 -16.78
CA GLN A 236 13.37 13.55 -15.64
C GLN A 236 12.55 12.27 -15.50
N ARG A 237 12.34 11.54 -16.61
CA ARG A 237 11.78 10.19 -16.65
C ARG A 237 12.71 9.30 -17.47
N THR A 238 12.97 8.10 -17.01
CA THR A 238 13.74 7.08 -17.73
C THR A 238 13.05 5.73 -17.56
N ALA A 239 13.20 4.86 -18.56
CA ALA A 239 12.75 3.49 -18.54
C ALA A 239 13.62 2.64 -19.45
N THR A 240 13.69 1.34 -19.18
CA THR A 240 14.39 0.37 -20.03
C THR A 240 13.42 -0.71 -20.46
N ASP A 241 13.24 -0.88 -21.77
CA ASP A 241 12.38 -1.90 -22.37
C ASP A 241 13.21 -3.05 -22.93
N THR A 242 13.31 -4.12 -22.14
CA THR A 242 13.94 -5.40 -22.51
C THR A 242 12.94 -6.42 -23.05
N SER A 243 11.66 -6.05 -23.18
CA SER A 243 10.63 -7.01 -23.55
C SER A 243 10.75 -7.45 -25.00
N SER A 244 10.18 -8.61 -25.35
CA SER A 244 10.08 -9.07 -26.74
C SER A 244 9.14 -8.22 -27.61
N LYS A 245 8.42 -7.26 -27.02
CA LYS A 245 7.52 -6.33 -27.70
C LYS A 245 8.11 -4.92 -27.85
N ARG A 246 9.38 -4.73 -27.49
CA ARG A 246 10.11 -3.48 -27.69
C ARG A 246 10.09 -3.09 -29.17
N ILE A 247 9.96 -1.79 -29.45
CA ILE A 247 9.82 -1.32 -30.83
C ILE A 247 11.21 -1.16 -31.43
N ALA A 248 11.47 -1.77 -32.59
CA ALA A 248 12.81 -1.82 -33.18
C ALA A 248 13.24 -0.46 -33.77
N SER A 249 12.41 0.12 -34.63
CA SER A 249 12.66 1.40 -35.30
C SER A 249 11.35 1.98 -35.82
N GLY A 250 11.34 3.24 -36.21
CA GLY A 250 10.20 3.88 -36.84
C GLY A 250 10.36 5.40 -36.90
N GLY A 251 9.30 6.08 -37.28
CA GLY A 251 9.29 7.53 -37.49
C GLY A 251 9.09 8.36 -36.23
N ILE A 252 8.85 9.65 -36.45
CA ILE A 252 8.60 10.65 -35.41
C ILE A 252 7.13 11.04 -35.45
N GLY A 253 6.47 11.08 -34.30
CA GLY A 253 5.05 11.40 -34.21
C GLY A 253 4.73 12.52 -33.23
N LEU A 254 3.78 13.36 -33.61
CA LEU A 254 3.09 14.32 -32.76
C LEU A 254 1.71 13.77 -32.43
N TRP A 255 1.31 13.86 -31.17
CA TRP A 255 -0.01 13.44 -30.73
C TRP A 255 -0.55 14.37 -29.65
N THR A 256 -1.86 14.64 -29.70
CA THR A 256 -2.54 15.48 -28.71
C THR A 256 -3.90 14.89 -28.35
N TYR A 257 -4.37 15.12 -27.12
CA TYR A 257 -5.70 14.72 -26.66
C TYR A 257 -6.26 15.72 -25.66
N LEU A 258 -7.57 15.96 -25.74
CA LEU A 258 -8.30 16.81 -24.81
C LEU A 258 -9.23 15.97 -23.93
N SER A 259 -9.13 16.13 -22.61
CA SER A 259 -9.98 15.42 -21.66
C SER A 259 -11.47 15.70 -21.93
N GLY A 260 -12.31 14.70 -21.73
CA GLY A 260 -13.76 14.76 -22.00
C GLY A 260 -14.57 15.72 -21.12
N LEU A 261 -13.96 16.47 -20.20
CA LEU A 261 -14.61 17.49 -19.36
C LEU A 261 -14.01 18.90 -19.61
N SER A 262 -13.11 19.02 -20.57
CA SER A 262 -12.48 20.29 -20.97
C SER A 262 -13.24 20.89 -22.15
N LYS A 263 -13.39 22.23 -22.16
CA LYS A 263 -13.90 22.95 -23.33
C LYS A 263 -12.94 22.79 -24.52
N PRO A 264 -13.42 22.85 -25.77
CA PRO A 264 -12.58 22.77 -26.96
C PRO A 264 -11.33 23.64 -26.83
N TYR A 265 -10.19 23.08 -27.22
CA TYR A 265 -8.88 23.66 -26.96
C TYR A 265 -7.97 23.45 -28.15
N THR A 266 -7.16 24.45 -28.49
CA THR A 266 -6.16 24.34 -29.56
C THR A 266 -4.77 24.25 -28.96
N VAL A 267 -4.10 23.12 -29.16
CA VAL A 267 -2.68 22.99 -28.85
C VAL A 267 -1.88 23.63 -29.98
N ARG A 268 -0.86 24.41 -29.66
CA ARG A 268 0.12 24.90 -30.64
C ARG A 268 1.49 24.28 -30.38
N LEU A 269 2.11 23.76 -31.44
CA LEU A 269 3.43 23.12 -31.40
C LEU A 269 4.38 23.83 -32.36
N ASP A 270 5.59 24.07 -31.90
CA ASP A 270 6.63 24.82 -32.60
C ASP A 270 7.96 24.06 -32.51
N GLY A 271 8.84 24.25 -33.51
CA GLY A 271 10.23 23.81 -33.48
C GLY A 271 10.43 22.30 -33.28
N LEU A 272 9.78 21.46 -34.09
CA LEU A 272 10.05 20.02 -34.06
C LEU A 272 11.50 19.77 -34.56
N SER A 273 12.25 18.95 -33.84
CA SER A 273 13.54 18.44 -34.32
C SER A 273 13.80 17.03 -33.80
N ALA A 274 14.42 16.19 -34.62
CA ALA A 274 14.86 14.85 -34.25
C ALA A 274 16.22 14.54 -34.88
N SER A 275 17.15 14.02 -34.09
CA SER A 275 18.51 13.69 -34.53
C SER A 275 18.86 12.26 -34.14
N ARG A 276 19.59 11.56 -34.99
CA ARG A 276 20.08 10.20 -34.68
C ARG A 276 21.03 10.25 -33.50
N LEU A 277 21.04 9.19 -32.70
CA LEU A 277 22.07 8.98 -31.70
C LEU A 277 23.12 8.01 -32.24
N VAL A 278 24.38 8.30 -31.97
CA VAL A 278 25.52 7.44 -32.31
C VAL A 278 26.24 7.02 -31.02
N PRO A 279 26.65 5.74 -30.89
CA PRO A 279 27.47 5.31 -29.77
C PRO A 279 28.82 6.05 -29.77
N GLN A 280 29.21 6.55 -28.61
CA GLN A 280 30.53 7.11 -28.39
C GLN A 280 31.54 5.97 -28.33
N THR A 281 32.44 5.90 -29.31
CA THR A 281 33.60 5.00 -29.24
C THR A 281 34.55 5.52 -28.16
N ALA A 282 34.87 4.69 -27.17
CA ALA A 282 35.87 5.02 -26.17
C ALA A 282 37.23 5.23 -26.89
N PRO A 283 37.99 6.29 -26.59
CA PRO A 283 39.35 6.43 -27.11
C PRO A 283 40.21 5.26 -26.60
N ALA A 284 41.06 4.72 -27.48
CA ALA A 284 41.95 3.61 -27.14
C ALA A 284 42.83 3.96 -25.92
N PRO A 285 42.94 3.09 -24.91
CA PRO A 285 43.69 3.39 -23.70
C PRO A 285 45.19 3.53 -24.01
N THR A 286 45.75 4.71 -23.76
CA THR A 286 47.19 4.96 -23.75
C THR A 286 47.81 4.41 -22.46
N THR A 287 48.90 3.67 -22.60
CA THR A 287 49.67 3.08 -21.50
C THR A 287 50.50 4.14 -20.77
N GLN A 288 50.34 4.29 -19.45
CA GLN A 288 51.21 5.13 -18.62
C GLN A 288 51.58 4.39 -17.30
N PRO A 289 52.82 4.52 -16.79
CA PRO A 289 53.46 3.48 -15.97
C PRO A 289 53.23 3.61 -14.45
N THR A 290 53.48 2.49 -13.80
CA THR A 290 53.40 2.17 -12.36
C THR A 290 54.27 3.07 -11.49
N SER A 291 53.73 3.55 -10.35
CA SER A 291 54.49 4.23 -9.29
C SER A 291 54.63 3.35 -8.03
N THR A 292 55.82 3.41 -7.45
CA THR A 292 56.35 2.65 -6.30
C THR A 292 55.85 3.19 -4.95
N PRO A 293 55.71 2.38 -3.88
CA PRO A 293 55.15 2.83 -2.60
C PRO A 293 56.18 3.52 -1.69
N THR A 294 55.73 4.52 -0.92
CA THR A 294 56.48 5.17 0.18
C THR A 294 55.71 5.15 1.51
N THR A 295 56.49 5.13 2.59
CA THR A 295 56.17 4.72 3.96
C THR A 295 55.54 5.77 4.88
N SER A 296 54.93 5.24 5.95
CA SER A 296 54.23 5.83 7.11
C SER A 296 54.99 6.86 7.96
N ALA A 297 54.26 7.78 8.61
CA ALA A 297 54.67 8.53 9.79
C ALA A 297 53.52 8.66 10.83
N SER A 298 53.90 8.63 12.11
CA SER A 298 53.14 8.45 13.37
C SER A 298 52.60 9.78 13.98
N PRO A 299 51.69 9.78 14.99
CA PRO A 299 50.94 10.96 15.47
C PRO A 299 51.54 11.64 16.73
N THR A 300 51.10 12.87 17.01
CA THR A 300 51.50 13.71 18.17
C THR A 300 50.25 14.32 18.86
N PRO A 301 50.22 14.55 20.20
CA PRO A 301 49.01 14.43 21.03
C PRO A 301 48.30 15.75 21.40
N SER A 302 47.11 15.58 21.99
CA SER A 302 46.18 16.60 22.52
C SER A 302 46.51 17.02 23.97
N PRO A 303 46.26 18.29 24.38
CA PRO A 303 46.32 18.70 25.78
C PRO A 303 44.95 18.83 26.48
N THR A 304 45.03 18.65 27.80
CA THR A 304 43.97 18.50 28.83
C THR A 304 43.46 19.83 29.42
N SER A 305 42.26 19.75 30.01
CA SER A 305 41.38 20.72 30.70
C SER A 305 41.86 21.38 32.00
N THR A 306 41.31 22.57 32.36
CA THR A 306 40.99 23.03 33.76
C THR A 306 40.05 24.29 33.79
N PRO A 307 39.53 24.85 34.93
CA PRO A 307 38.13 24.70 35.38
C PRO A 307 37.31 26.00 35.72
N THR A 308 36.01 25.77 35.98
CA THR A 308 34.94 26.43 36.81
C THR A 308 35.04 27.88 37.35
N THR A 309 33.91 28.61 37.27
CA THR A 309 33.50 29.68 38.22
C THR A 309 31.96 29.73 38.46
N THR A 310 31.54 30.07 39.68
CA THR A 310 30.19 30.35 40.25
C THR A 310 30.25 31.71 40.97
N PRO A 311 29.23 32.63 40.99
CA PRO A 311 28.10 32.71 41.97
C PRO A 311 26.74 33.33 41.43
N THR A 312 25.51 32.94 41.86
CA THR A 312 24.60 33.36 43.01
C THR A 312 23.94 34.77 42.88
N PRO A 313 22.75 35.17 43.43
CA PRO A 313 21.46 34.56 43.88
C PRO A 313 20.10 35.21 43.38
N THR A 314 19.00 34.47 43.60
CA THR A 314 17.56 34.76 43.96
C THR A 314 16.85 36.11 43.77
N THR A 315 15.61 36.07 43.22
CA THR A 315 14.42 36.88 43.65
C THR A 315 13.10 36.08 43.58
N ALA A 316 12.15 36.49 44.43
CA ALA A 316 10.96 35.81 44.95
C ALA A 316 9.67 35.89 44.07
N PRO A 317 8.53 35.25 44.45
CA PRO A 317 7.44 34.85 43.55
C PRO A 317 6.25 35.82 43.51
N THR A 318 5.52 35.83 42.38
CA THR A 318 4.20 36.48 42.24
C THR A 318 3.10 35.47 41.93
N THR A 319 1.99 35.62 42.66
CA THR A 319 0.70 34.92 42.77
C THR A 319 -0.01 34.54 41.44
N PRO A 320 -0.85 33.48 41.41
CA PRO A 320 -1.34 32.86 40.17
C PRO A 320 -2.72 33.39 39.70
N ALA A 321 -2.96 33.33 38.39
CA ALA A 321 -4.26 33.52 37.76
C ALA A 321 -4.36 32.66 36.47
N PRO A 322 -5.57 32.38 35.98
CA PRO A 322 -6.51 31.37 36.45
C PRO A 322 -6.40 30.05 35.66
N THR A 323 -6.86 28.97 36.27
CA THR A 323 -6.94 27.61 35.74
C THR A 323 -7.70 27.54 34.40
N PRO A 324 -7.09 27.02 33.31
CA PRO A 324 -7.84 26.57 32.15
C PRO A 324 -8.52 25.24 32.49
N THR A 325 -9.82 25.21 32.25
CA THR A 325 -10.71 24.05 32.39
C THR A 325 -10.14 22.79 31.73
N THR A 326 -10.16 21.71 32.51
CA THR A 326 -9.78 20.33 32.18
C THR A 326 -10.26 19.89 30.78
N PRO A 327 -9.36 19.42 29.88
CA PRO A 327 -9.76 18.72 28.68
C PRO A 327 -10.41 17.37 29.02
N ALA A 328 -11.40 16.98 28.22
CA ALA A 328 -12.07 15.68 28.27
C ALA A 328 -11.07 14.50 28.39
N PRO A 329 -11.47 13.38 29.03
CA PRO A 329 -10.56 12.25 29.30
C PRO A 329 -9.91 11.75 28.02
N THR A 330 -8.58 11.74 28.02
CA THR A 330 -7.76 11.19 26.93
C THR A 330 -7.98 9.68 26.84
N PRO A 331 -8.29 9.10 25.67
CA PRO A 331 -8.33 7.66 25.51
C PRO A 331 -6.95 7.07 25.86
N THR A 332 -6.91 6.27 26.92
CA THR A 332 -5.69 5.58 27.38
C THR A 332 -5.46 4.38 26.47
N SER A 333 -4.40 4.43 25.68
CA SER A 333 -3.98 3.30 24.84
C SER A 333 -3.39 2.19 25.70
N PRO A 334 -3.77 0.92 25.51
CA PRO A 334 -3.10 -0.19 26.18
C PRO A 334 -1.72 -0.40 25.56
N SER A 335 -0.67 0.21 26.14
CA SER A 335 0.72 -0.20 25.89
C SER A 335 0.94 -1.54 26.61
N THR A 336 1.10 -2.61 25.84
CA THR A 336 1.44 -3.94 26.36
C THR A 336 2.95 -4.15 26.24
N GLY A 337 3.73 -3.38 27.02
CA GLY A 337 5.19 -3.52 27.09
C GLY A 337 5.93 -2.93 25.88
N ASP A 338 7.03 -3.57 25.46
CA ASP A 338 7.96 -3.05 24.45
C ASP A 338 7.39 -2.92 23.03
N ARG A 339 6.19 -3.47 22.79
CA ARG A 339 5.48 -3.53 21.50
C ARG A 339 4.28 -2.59 21.47
N GLY A 340 4.07 -1.95 20.33
CA GLY A 340 3.12 -0.85 20.15
C GLY A 340 3.77 0.52 20.33
N ALA A 341 2.99 1.56 20.02
CA ALA A 341 3.38 2.93 20.29
C ALA A 341 3.52 3.18 21.79
N ALA A 342 4.48 4.03 22.16
CA ALA A 342 4.47 4.63 23.48
C ALA A 342 3.13 5.35 23.74
N PRO A 343 2.65 5.42 24.99
CA PRO A 343 1.44 6.17 25.31
C PRO A 343 1.51 7.59 24.77
N ILE A 344 0.44 8.07 24.11
CA ILE A 344 0.41 9.41 23.53
C ILE A 344 0.70 10.46 24.61
N GLY A 345 1.65 11.36 24.34
CA GLY A 345 2.15 12.35 25.29
C GLY A 345 3.36 11.92 26.13
N THR A 346 3.90 10.72 25.93
CA THR A 346 5.11 10.26 26.65
C THR A 346 6.38 10.28 25.80
N THR A 347 6.28 10.50 24.49
CA THR A 347 7.45 10.59 23.60
C THR A 347 8.21 11.89 23.84
N ASN A 348 9.55 11.83 23.76
CA ASN A 348 10.43 12.96 24.02
C ASN A 348 11.33 13.27 22.80
N TYR A 349 10.72 13.61 21.66
CA TYR A 349 11.47 13.95 20.46
C TYR A 349 12.13 15.32 20.60
N SER A 350 13.40 15.42 20.25
CA SER A 350 14.11 16.69 20.18
C SER A 350 13.39 17.66 19.23
N VAL A 351 13.35 18.94 19.60
CA VAL A 351 12.83 20.03 18.78
C VAL A 351 14.01 20.66 18.02
N PRO A 352 14.11 20.48 16.69
CA PRO A 352 15.22 21.05 15.92
C PRO A 352 15.17 22.58 15.88
N SER A 353 16.33 23.22 15.70
CA SER A 353 16.38 24.64 15.37
C SER A 353 15.65 24.92 14.05
N GLY A 354 14.77 25.93 14.04
CA GLY A 354 13.95 26.25 12.86
C GLY A 354 12.69 25.39 12.71
N ALA A 355 12.32 24.62 13.73
CA ALA A 355 11.03 23.93 13.76
C ALA A 355 9.85 24.89 13.61
N ILE A 356 8.82 24.44 12.90
CA ILE A 356 7.55 25.15 12.73
C ILE A 356 6.55 24.61 13.74
N PHE A 357 5.95 25.48 14.55
CA PHE A 357 5.07 25.10 15.64
C PHE A 357 3.60 25.27 15.26
N VAL A 358 2.78 24.33 15.74
CA VAL A 358 1.33 24.32 15.58
C VAL A 358 0.68 24.15 16.94
N SER A 359 -0.39 24.89 17.23
CA SER A 359 -1.20 24.72 18.44
C SER A 359 -2.67 24.95 18.10
N SER A 360 -3.55 24.00 18.42
CA SER A 360 -5.00 24.15 18.16
C SER A 360 -5.65 25.29 18.95
N SER A 361 -4.98 25.80 19.99
CA SER A 361 -5.37 26.97 20.77
C SER A 361 -4.83 28.31 20.26
N ALA A 362 -4.03 28.30 19.17
CA ALA A 362 -3.41 29.53 18.64
C ALA A 362 -4.37 30.36 17.78
N THR A 363 -4.05 31.65 17.63
CA THR A 363 -4.78 32.53 16.70
C THR A 363 -4.45 32.20 15.25
N SER A 364 -5.38 32.48 14.34
CA SER A 364 -5.20 32.24 12.90
C SER A 364 -4.08 33.07 12.25
N SER A 365 -3.61 34.11 12.93
CA SER A 365 -2.53 35.01 12.50
C SER A 365 -1.11 34.54 12.87
N GLY A 366 -0.95 33.37 13.47
CA GLY A 366 0.35 32.84 13.89
C GLY A 366 1.37 32.76 12.75
N ASN A 367 2.67 32.92 13.07
CA ASN A 367 3.76 32.87 12.08
C ASN A 367 4.56 31.56 12.10
N GLY A 368 4.16 30.58 12.91
CA GLY A 368 4.82 29.27 13.01
C GLY A 368 6.02 29.24 13.96
N SER A 369 6.37 30.34 14.61
CA SER A 369 7.37 30.35 15.69
C SER A 369 6.81 29.74 16.98
N LYS A 370 7.68 29.35 17.91
CA LYS A 370 7.25 28.80 19.21
C LYS A 370 6.34 29.74 20.00
N SER A 371 6.60 31.05 19.93
CA SER A 371 5.81 32.10 20.61
C SER A 371 4.55 32.52 19.84
N SER A 372 4.46 32.18 18.56
CA SER A 372 3.31 32.49 17.71
C SER A 372 3.06 31.33 16.73
N PRO A 373 2.64 30.16 17.24
CA PRO A 373 2.45 28.96 16.42
C PRO A 373 1.29 29.14 15.44
N TYR A 374 1.28 28.36 14.36
CA TYR A 374 0.11 28.27 13.48
C TYR A 374 -1.08 27.62 14.21
N SER A 375 -2.31 27.99 13.84
CA SER A 375 -3.53 27.44 14.44
C SER A 375 -3.96 26.08 13.87
N SER A 376 -3.41 25.66 12.73
CA SER A 376 -3.75 24.39 12.07
C SER A 376 -2.54 23.69 11.48
N VAL A 377 -2.58 22.36 11.45
CA VAL A 377 -1.49 21.54 10.90
C VAL A 377 -1.45 21.68 9.38
N GLU A 378 -2.60 21.78 8.72
CA GLU A 378 -2.67 22.08 7.28
C GLU A 378 -1.90 23.35 6.92
N ARG A 379 -2.10 24.44 7.70
CA ARG A 379 -1.41 25.71 7.46
C ARG A 379 0.10 25.57 7.65
N ALA A 380 0.52 24.85 8.67
CA ALA A 380 1.94 24.59 8.92
C ALA A 380 2.58 23.78 7.80
N ILE A 381 1.89 22.74 7.30
CA ILE A 381 2.35 21.97 6.13
C ILE A 381 2.44 22.87 4.91
N ALA A 382 1.46 23.74 4.65
CA ALA A 382 1.48 24.66 3.52
C ALA A 382 2.67 25.64 3.59
N ALA A 383 2.97 26.17 4.77
CA ALA A 383 4.07 27.13 4.99
C ALA A 383 5.46 26.46 5.05
N ALA A 384 5.55 25.20 5.47
CA ALA A 384 6.82 24.52 5.67
C ALA A 384 7.59 24.30 4.35
N PRO A 385 8.89 24.62 4.28
CA PRO A 385 9.73 24.17 3.18
C PRO A 385 9.96 22.65 3.26
N SER A 386 10.31 22.03 2.13
CA SER A 386 10.74 20.62 2.13
C SER A 386 11.97 20.45 3.03
N GLY A 387 12.02 19.36 3.78
CA GLY A 387 13.03 19.07 4.80
C GLY A 387 12.70 19.59 6.21
N ALA A 388 11.65 20.41 6.37
CA ALA A 388 11.30 21.00 7.67
C ALA A 388 10.72 19.99 8.66
N THR A 389 10.83 20.35 9.95
CA THR A 389 10.13 19.67 11.05
C THR A 389 8.97 20.54 11.54
N ILE A 390 7.78 19.97 11.55
CA ILE A 390 6.57 20.53 12.14
C ILE A 390 6.38 19.89 13.51
N VAL A 391 6.33 20.72 14.55
CA VAL A 391 6.16 20.32 15.95
C VAL A 391 4.77 20.74 16.43
N ILE A 392 3.95 19.76 16.74
CA ILE A 392 2.55 19.96 17.12
C ILE A 392 2.45 19.99 18.65
N ARG A 393 1.88 21.06 19.20
CA ARG A 393 1.59 21.20 20.63
C ARG A 393 0.43 20.31 21.04
N GLY A 394 0.39 19.93 22.32
CA GLY A 394 -0.63 19.06 22.87
C GLY A 394 -2.03 19.61 22.67
N GLY A 395 -2.96 18.74 22.27
CA GLY A 395 -4.33 19.10 21.96
C GLY A 395 -5.00 18.13 21.00
N SER A 396 -6.29 18.38 20.77
CA SER A 396 -7.07 17.72 19.72
C SER A 396 -7.14 18.61 18.48
N TYR A 397 -7.01 18.00 17.31
CA TYR A 397 -6.98 18.63 15.99
C TYR A 397 -8.05 17.98 15.11
N HIS A 398 -9.10 18.73 14.79
CA HIS A 398 -10.17 18.29 13.91
C HIS A 398 -9.86 18.69 12.46
N GLU A 399 -8.96 17.95 11.80
CA GLU A 399 -8.43 18.29 10.48
C GLU A 399 -8.31 17.07 9.55
N THR A 400 -8.37 17.33 8.24
CA THR A 400 -7.84 16.45 7.20
C THR A 400 -6.60 17.10 6.62
N VAL A 401 -5.46 16.40 6.65
CA VAL A 401 -4.18 16.97 6.17
C VAL A 401 -3.52 16.10 5.10
N GLU A 402 -2.71 16.74 4.26
CA GLU A 402 -1.85 16.05 3.30
C GLU A 402 -0.42 16.57 3.42
N ILE A 403 0.55 15.65 3.58
CA ILE A 403 1.96 15.94 3.28
C ILE A 403 2.13 15.74 1.78
N PRO A 404 2.24 16.83 0.98
CA PRO A 404 2.17 16.73 -0.48
C PRO A 404 3.46 16.16 -1.07
N SER A 405 3.36 15.59 -2.28
CA SER A 405 4.50 15.01 -3.02
C SER A 405 5.65 15.99 -3.32
N SER A 406 5.41 17.29 -3.21
CA SER A 406 6.43 18.32 -3.34
C SER A 406 7.29 18.53 -2.08
N LYS A 407 6.95 17.89 -0.95
CA LYS A 407 7.60 18.12 0.35
C LYS A 407 7.95 16.82 1.04
N ARG A 408 9.19 16.75 1.54
CA ARG A 408 9.62 15.76 2.54
C ARG A 408 9.52 16.41 3.92
N LEU A 409 8.61 15.97 4.79
CA LEU A 409 8.42 16.62 6.09
C LEU A 409 8.61 15.64 7.25
N THR A 410 9.05 16.14 8.40
CA THR A 410 8.88 15.46 9.69
C THR A 410 7.73 16.13 10.43
N VAL A 411 6.70 15.37 10.79
CA VAL A 411 5.57 15.83 11.60
C VAL A 411 5.63 15.07 12.92
N GLN A 412 5.78 15.80 14.03
CA GLN A 412 5.96 15.18 15.35
C GLN A 412 5.21 15.92 16.45
N SER A 413 4.90 15.22 17.54
CA SER A 413 4.48 15.86 18.78
C SER A 413 5.61 16.70 19.40
N TYR A 414 5.21 17.74 20.13
CA TYR A 414 6.10 18.42 21.06
C TYR A 414 6.47 17.44 22.20
N PRO A 415 7.74 17.43 22.67
CA PRO A 415 8.17 16.49 23.70
C PRO A 415 7.29 16.54 24.96
N GLY A 416 6.77 15.38 25.35
CA GLY A 416 5.89 15.21 26.52
C GLY A 416 4.44 15.69 26.34
N GLU A 417 4.02 16.06 25.13
CA GLU A 417 2.67 16.58 24.89
C GLU A 417 1.81 15.63 24.05
N ALA A 418 0.56 15.43 24.48
CA ALA A 418 -0.38 14.52 23.84
C ALA A 418 -1.06 15.18 22.62
N VAL A 419 -0.83 14.65 21.42
CA VAL A 419 -1.40 15.15 20.17
C VAL A 419 -2.36 14.12 19.57
N TRP A 420 -3.61 14.53 19.36
CA TRP A 420 -4.64 13.73 18.72
C TRP A 420 -5.23 14.45 17.51
N PHE A 421 -5.28 13.75 16.38
CA PHE A 421 -6.21 14.06 15.30
C PHE A 421 -7.53 13.34 15.60
N ASP A 422 -8.61 14.09 15.84
CA ASP A 422 -9.93 13.54 16.18
C ASP A 422 -10.92 13.93 15.07
N GLY A 423 -11.43 12.92 14.36
CA GLY A 423 -12.38 13.08 13.25
C GLY A 423 -13.82 13.34 13.69
N SER A 424 -14.08 13.48 14.99
CA SER A 424 -15.42 13.71 15.54
C SER A 424 -15.63 15.13 16.07
N GLU A 425 -16.90 15.54 16.08
CA GLU A 425 -17.35 16.81 16.67
C GLU A 425 -18.47 16.58 17.67
N GLN A 426 -18.64 17.54 18.59
CA GLN A 426 -19.71 17.49 19.58
C GLN A 426 -21.08 17.67 18.93
N VAL A 427 -22.01 16.76 19.23
CA VAL A 427 -23.42 16.88 18.87
C VAL A 427 -24.21 17.48 20.03
N SER A 428 -25.05 18.48 19.73
CA SER A 428 -25.82 19.25 20.70
C SER A 428 -27.31 19.27 20.37
N LYS A 429 -28.11 20.15 20.99
CA LYS A 429 -29.56 20.34 20.70
C LYS A 429 -30.42 19.08 20.88
N TRP A 430 -30.16 18.36 21.98
CA TRP A 430 -30.90 17.17 22.34
C TRP A 430 -32.28 17.49 22.91
N SER A 431 -33.30 16.81 22.42
CA SER A 431 -34.65 16.81 22.98
C SER A 431 -35.16 15.37 23.12
N LYS A 432 -35.92 15.11 24.18
CA LYS A 432 -36.49 13.78 24.41
C LYS A 432 -37.58 13.49 23.37
N SER A 433 -37.56 12.30 22.79
CA SER A 433 -38.56 11.78 21.85
C SER A 433 -39.24 10.51 22.39
N SER A 434 -40.19 9.95 21.65
CA SER A 434 -40.84 8.68 22.00
C SER A 434 -39.92 7.46 21.89
N THR A 435 -38.82 7.57 21.15
CA THR A 435 -37.86 6.49 20.86
C THR A 435 -36.50 6.68 21.54
N GLY A 436 -36.28 7.80 22.22
CA GLY A 436 -35.03 8.13 22.90
C GLY A 436 -34.79 9.64 22.97
N TRP A 437 -33.66 10.07 22.42
CA TRP A 437 -33.26 11.48 22.33
C TRP A 437 -32.89 11.83 20.91
N THR A 438 -33.35 12.99 20.45
CA THR A 438 -33.16 13.48 19.09
C THR A 438 -32.38 14.78 19.12
N SER A 439 -31.32 14.85 18.32
CA SER A 439 -30.62 16.07 17.93
C SER A 439 -31.12 16.52 16.56
N THR A 440 -31.71 17.71 16.47
CA THR A 440 -32.19 18.28 15.20
C THR A 440 -31.12 19.12 14.50
N GLY A 441 -31.17 19.17 13.17
CA GLY A 441 -30.16 19.87 12.35
C GLY A 441 -28.84 19.12 12.23
N TYR A 442 -28.84 17.80 12.44
CA TYR A 442 -27.71 16.92 12.19
C TYR A 442 -27.70 16.56 10.71
N ASP A 443 -26.85 17.20 9.92
CA ASP A 443 -26.77 17.08 8.45
C ASP A 443 -25.47 16.42 7.96
N VAL A 444 -24.77 15.71 8.85
CA VAL A 444 -23.56 14.97 8.52
C VAL A 444 -23.89 13.85 7.54
N ASP A 445 -23.27 13.92 6.36
CA ASP A 445 -23.41 12.91 5.31
C ASP A 445 -22.04 12.38 4.94
N LEU A 446 -21.76 11.16 5.41
CA LEU A 446 -20.54 10.42 5.13
C LEU A 446 -20.79 9.38 4.04
N ASP A 447 -19.83 9.21 3.15
CA ASP A 447 -19.90 8.21 2.10
C ASP A 447 -19.75 6.79 2.66
N SER A 448 -20.61 5.85 2.25
CA SER A 448 -20.54 4.44 2.66
C SER A 448 -20.06 3.50 1.55
N GLY A 449 -19.48 4.05 0.49
CA GLY A 449 -19.06 3.29 -0.68
C GLY A 449 -18.00 2.25 -0.36
N ILE A 450 -18.17 1.04 -0.91
CA ILE A 450 -17.19 -0.04 -0.72
C ILE A 450 -16.08 0.04 -1.75
N GLN A 451 -16.39 0.04 -3.05
CA GLN A 451 -15.38 -0.02 -4.13
C GLN A 451 -14.96 1.34 -4.66
N SER A 452 -15.86 2.31 -4.60
CA SER A 452 -15.65 3.68 -5.04
C SER A 452 -16.59 4.59 -4.27
N GLU A 453 -16.32 5.88 -4.30
CA GLU A 453 -17.22 6.90 -3.81
C GLU A 453 -18.64 6.73 -4.39
N GLY A 454 -19.64 6.78 -3.53
CA GLY A 454 -21.06 6.66 -3.87
C GLY A 454 -21.51 5.26 -4.33
N ALA A 455 -20.64 4.24 -4.30
CA ALA A 455 -21.03 2.89 -4.69
C ALA A 455 -22.11 2.32 -3.75
N PRO A 456 -23.10 1.58 -4.27
CA PRO A 456 -24.10 0.94 -3.43
C PRO A 456 -23.48 -0.16 -2.55
N ASP A 457 -24.04 -0.34 -1.35
CA ASP A 457 -23.64 -1.32 -0.35
C ASP A 457 -24.33 -2.69 -0.51
N ASN A 458 -25.19 -2.86 -1.51
CA ASN A 458 -25.98 -4.08 -1.73
C ASN A 458 -25.68 -4.79 -3.06
N ASP A 459 -24.66 -4.34 -3.80
CA ASP A 459 -24.26 -4.99 -5.04
C ASP A 459 -23.49 -6.30 -4.79
N ALA A 460 -23.24 -7.05 -5.86
CA ALA A 460 -22.57 -8.36 -5.78
C ALA A 460 -21.13 -8.31 -5.22
N THR A 461 -20.52 -7.14 -5.17
CA THR A 461 -19.21 -6.91 -4.55
C THR A 461 -19.38 -6.59 -3.08
N ALA A 462 -20.28 -5.66 -2.76
CA ALA A 462 -20.55 -5.19 -1.41
C ALA A 462 -21.01 -6.30 -0.47
N ILE A 463 -21.93 -7.16 -0.92
CA ILE A 463 -22.40 -8.33 -0.15
C ILE A 463 -21.29 -9.35 0.16
N ARG A 464 -20.11 -9.23 -0.46
CA ARG A 464 -18.95 -10.07 -0.12
C ARG A 464 -18.24 -9.55 1.11
N PHE A 465 -18.22 -8.23 1.32
CA PHE A 465 -17.62 -7.59 2.48
C PHE A 465 -18.58 -7.59 3.67
N LEU A 466 -19.89 -7.47 3.41
CA LEU A 466 -20.89 -7.31 4.45
C LEU A 466 -21.47 -8.65 4.90
N ASP A 467 -21.47 -8.88 6.21
CA ASP A 467 -22.25 -9.94 6.83
C ASP A 467 -23.74 -9.52 6.79
N PRO A 468 -24.67 -10.35 6.29
CA PRO A 468 -26.10 -10.05 6.34
C PRO A 468 -26.64 -9.74 7.75
N ALA A 469 -25.99 -10.23 8.82
CA ALA A 469 -26.32 -9.90 10.20
C ALA A 469 -25.85 -8.50 10.63
N TYR A 470 -24.90 -7.90 9.90
CA TYR A 470 -24.32 -6.59 10.13
C TYR A 470 -24.35 -5.74 8.84
N PRO A 471 -25.56 -5.46 8.29
CA PRO A 471 -25.69 -4.81 6.99
C PRO A 471 -25.19 -3.36 6.98
N LEU A 472 -25.06 -2.75 8.16
CA LEU A 472 -24.57 -1.38 8.32
C LEU A 472 -23.05 -1.27 8.46
N ALA A 473 -22.28 -2.37 8.41
CA ALA A 473 -20.84 -2.32 8.68
C ALA A 473 -20.06 -1.35 7.78
N ALA A 474 -20.51 -1.11 6.54
CA ALA A 474 -19.89 -0.13 5.63
C ALA A 474 -20.37 1.32 5.82
N HIS A 475 -21.37 1.56 6.67
CA HIS A 475 -21.80 2.90 7.01
C HIS A 475 -20.83 3.49 8.03
N PRO A 476 -20.16 4.59 7.72
CA PRO A 476 -19.07 5.05 8.56
C PRO A 476 -19.51 6.00 9.68
N ASP A 477 -20.81 6.19 9.87
CA ASP A 477 -21.34 6.99 10.97
C ASP A 477 -20.93 6.31 12.28
N GLN A 478 -20.36 7.08 13.21
CA GLN A 478 -20.02 6.59 14.55
C GLN A 478 -20.43 7.65 15.57
N VAL A 479 -20.97 7.22 16.71
CA VAL A 479 -21.43 8.12 17.77
C VAL A 479 -20.93 7.62 19.12
N TRP A 480 -20.40 8.52 19.93
CA TRP A 480 -19.97 8.23 21.31
C TRP A 480 -20.75 9.09 22.30
N ILE A 481 -21.11 8.51 23.44
CA ILE A 481 -21.73 9.21 24.57
C ILE A 481 -20.90 9.00 25.83
N GLY A 482 -20.35 10.08 26.38
CA GLY A 482 -19.42 10.01 27.52
C GLY A 482 -18.19 9.15 27.23
N GLY A 483 -17.77 9.07 25.96
CA GLY A 483 -16.66 8.22 25.50
C GLY A 483 -17.04 6.78 25.13
N THR A 484 -18.27 6.34 25.38
CA THR A 484 -18.74 5.00 24.99
C THR A 484 -19.33 5.02 23.58
N GLU A 485 -18.81 4.20 22.68
CA GLU A 485 -19.33 4.03 21.32
C GLU A 485 -20.74 3.42 21.34
N LEU A 486 -21.62 3.93 20.48
CA LEU A 486 -22.97 3.43 20.25
C LEU A 486 -23.02 2.59 18.97
N THR A 487 -23.91 1.60 18.93
CA THR A 487 -24.12 0.78 17.71
C THR A 487 -25.14 1.42 16.78
N GLN A 488 -24.83 1.54 15.49
CA GLN A 488 -25.78 2.04 14.50
C GLN A 488 -26.91 1.04 14.25
N VAL A 489 -28.14 1.52 14.11
CA VAL A 489 -29.31 0.73 13.69
C VAL A 489 -29.97 1.34 12.46
N GLY A 490 -30.65 0.51 11.66
CA GLY A 490 -31.18 0.91 10.35
C GLY A 490 -32.51 1.67 10.38
N SER A 491 -33.15 1.78 11.55
CA SER A 491 -34.42 2.49 11.70
C SER A 491 -34.56 3.11 13.09
N GLU A 492 -35.34 4.18 13.18
CA GLU A 492 -35.66 4.84 14.46
C GLU A 492 -36.37 3.88 15.43
N SER A 493 -37.21 2.98 14.93
CA SER A 493 -37.91 1.97 15.75
C SER A 493 -36.98 0.93 16.37
N ALA A 494 -35.76 0.77 15.84
CA ALA A 494 -34.77 -0.14 16.38
C ALA A 494 -33.88 0.54 17.44
N VAL A 495 -34.06 1.85 17.67
CA VAL A 495 -33.29 2.60 18.66
C VAL A 495 -33.68 2.15 20.07
N LYS A 496 -32.67 1.73 20.81
CA LYS A 496 -32.69 1.37 22.23
C LYS A 496 -31.41 1.87 22.90
N ALA A 497 -31.34 1.78 24.23
CA ALA A 497 -30.13 2.12 24.97
C ALA A 497 -28.89 1.44 24.35
N GLY A 498 -27.81 2.21 24.15
CA GLY A 498 -26.58 1.76 23.49
C GLY A 498 -26.58 1.83 21.96
N THR A 499 -27.64 2.35 21.33
CA THR A 499 -27.73 2.43 19.86
C THR A 499 -28.07 3.84 19.35
N PHE A 500 -27.83 4.08 18.07
CA PHE A 500 -28.19 5.32 17.38
C PHE A 500 -28.71 5.07 15.96
N PHE A 501 -29.47 6.03 15.43
CA PHE A 501 -29.98 6.06 14.06
C PHE A 501 -29.73 7.43 13.44
N VAL A 502 -29.20 7.43 12.21
CA VAL A 502 -29.02 8.65 11.40
C VAL A 502 -30.20 8.79 10.45
N ASP A 503 -31.09 9.74 10.71
CA ASP A 503 -32.21 10.05 9.83
C ASP A 503 -31.80 11.14 8.82
N LYS A 504 -31.07 10.71 7.78
CA LYS A 504 -30.64 11.59 6.67
C LYS A 504 -31.82 12.27 5.95
N GLY A 505 -33.05 11.77 6.10
CA GLY A 505 -34.24 12.35 5.47
C GLY A 505 -34.80 13.56 6.22
N ARG A 506 -34.47 13.72 7.49
CA ARG A 506 -34.97 14.79 8.38
C ARG A 506 -33.86 15.57 9.06
N ASP A 507 -32.61 15.36 8.64
CA ASP A 507 -31.41 15.97 9.21
C ASP A 507 -31.40 15.88 10.75
N ARG A 508 -31.52 14.65 11.27
CA ARG A 508 -31.50 14.40 12.72
C ARG A 508 -30.73 13.13 13.08
N LEU A 509 -30.12 13.18 14.26
CA LEU A 509 -29.50 12.03 14.92
C LEU A 509 -30.40 11.61 16.08
N VAL A 510 -30.73 10.32 16.17
CA VAL A 510 -31.52 9.74 17.26
C VAL A 510 -30.64 8.77 18.05
N ILE A 511 -30.56 8.92 19.36
CA ILE A 511 -29.84 8.00 20.26
C ILE A 511 -30.80 7.42 21.29
N GLY A 512 -30.60 6.17 21.68
CA GLY A 512 -31.43 5.53 22.72
C GLY A 512 -30.93 5.74 24.15
N SER A 513 -29.70 6.23 24.31
CA SER A 513 -29.10 6.52 25.62
C SER A 513 -29.33 7.98 26.03
N ASP A 514 -29.52 8.25 27.32
CA ASP A 514 -29.71 9.61 27.84
C ASP A 514 -28.40 10.44 27.78
N PRO A 515 -28.36 11.55 26.98
CA PRO A 515 -27.19 12.42 26.84
C PRO A 515 -27.02 13.41 28.00
N SER A 516 -27.96 13.51 28.94
CA SER A 516 -27.91 14.48 30.03
C SER A 516 -26.62 14.36 30.85
N GLY A 517 -25.89 15.47 30.98
CA GLY A 517 -24.61 15.53 31.69
C GLY A 517 -23.45 14.82 30.99
N LYS A 518 -23.60 14.38 29.73
CA LYS A 518 -22.56 13.68 28.97
C LYS A 518 -22.26 14.41 27.66
N THR A 519 -20.99 14.38 27.25
CA THR A 519 -20.61 14.80 25.90
C THR A 519 -21.03 13.72 24.91
N VAL A 520 -21.75 14.13 23.86
CA VAL A 520 -22.00 13.27 22.69
C VAL A 520 -21.15 13.76 21.54
N THR A 521 -20.38 12.88 20.90
CA THR A 521 -19.61 13.20 19.69
C THR A 521 -20.00 12.28 18.55
N SER A 522 -19.90 12.79 17.32
CA SER A 522 -20.12 11.99 16.10
C SER A 522 -18.98 12.21 15.12
N SER A 523 -18.57 11.17 14.40
CA SER A 523 -17.62 11.30 13.30
C SER A 523 -18.16 12.25 12.22
N THR A 524 -17.37 13.25 11.84
CA THR A 524 -17.71 14.24 10.80
C THR A 524 -16.66 14.32 9.68
N LEU A 525 -15.43 13.85 9.93
CA LEU A 525 -14.37 13.72 8.93
C LEU A 525 -14.10 12.26 8.57
N GLN A 526 -13.83 12.00 7.28
CA GLN A 526 -13.57 10.64 6.80
C GLN A 526 -12.08 10.31 6.63
N LYS A 527 -11.21 11.32 6.55
CA LYS A 527 -9.77 11.13 6.31
C LYS A 527 -8.96 12.00 7.26
N ALA A 528 -7.96 11.41 7.90
CA ALA A 528 -7.06 12.12 8.81
C ALA A 528 -5.84 12.67 8.07
N MET A 529 -5.10 11.77 7.42
CA MET A 529 -3.82 12.12 6.82
C MET A 529 -3.53 11.35 5.53
N LYS A 530 -3.07 12.07 4.51
CA LYS A 530 -2.46 11.52 3.30
C LYS A 530 -0.98 11.88 3.28
N ILE A 531 -0.11 10.90 3.04
CA ILE A 531 1.34 11.12 2.93
C ILE A 531 1.73 10.77 1.50
N THR A 532 1.87 11.80 0.66
CA THR A 532 2.28 11.69 -0.74
C THR A 532 3.71 12.21 -0.98
N GLY A 533 4.34 12.80 0.05
CA GLY A 533 5.74 13.23 0.08
C GLY A 533 6.75 12.14 0.45
N ASP A 534 7.65 11.80 -0.48
CA ASP A 534 8.70 10.79 -0.30
C ASP A 534 9.61 11.10 0.90
N GLY A 535 9.97 10.06 1.65
CA GLY A 535 10.91 10.16 2.77
C GLY A 535 10.37 10.89 4.01
N SER A 536 9.06 11.14 4.06
CA SER A 536 8.41 11.86 5.17
C SER A 536 8.27 11.00 6.42
N VAL A 537 8.25 11.65 7.58
CA VAL A 537 8.18 11.03 8.90
C VAL A 537 6.97 11.55 9.64
N VAL A 538 6.17 10.67 10.23
CA VAL A 538 5.08 11.00 11.15
C VAL A 538 5.31 10.26 12.46
N ARG A 539 5.37 10.97 13.59
CA ARG A 539 5.74 10.33 14.86
C ARG A 539 5.14 10.93 16.13
N GLY A 540 4.81 10.08 17.11
CA GLY A 540 4.30 10.48 18.44
C GLY A 540 2.87 11.03 18.46
N ILE A 541 2.07 10.72 17.45
CA ILE A 541 0.76 11.33 17.22
C ILE A 541 -0.32 10.24 17.17
N GLY A 542 -1.50 10.54 17.69
CA GLY A 542 -2.67 9.69 17.60
C GLY A 542 -3.69 10.15 16.54
N PHE A 543 -4.42 9.21 15.95
CA PHE A 543 -5.52 9.43 15.01
C PHE A 543 -6.75 8.63 15.46
N THR A 544 -7.91 9.29 15.59
CA THR A 544 -9.10 8.63 16.12
C THR A 544 -10.42 9.17 15.57
N LYS A 545 -11.46 8.32 15.59
CA LYS A 545 -12.86 8.68 15.29
C LYS A 545 -13.09 9.31 13.92
N TYR A 546 -12.36 8.83 12.91
CA TYR A 546 -12.65 9.18 11.53
C TYR A 546 -13.71 8.24 10.97
N GLY A 547 -14.77 8.83 10.39
CA GLY A 547 -15.82 8.14 9.65
C GLY A 547 -15.35 7.69 8.27
N THR A 548 -14.27 6.93 8.21
CA THR A 548 -13.62 6.49 6.98
C THR A 548 -14.45 5.45 6.22
N SER A 549 -14.66 5.65 4.92
CA SER A 549 -15.26 4.64 4.02
C SER A 549 -14.24 3.58 3.59
N VAL A 550 -14.71 2.39 3.23
CA VAL A 550 -13.84 1.30 2.75
C VAL A 550 -13.01 1.73 1.53
N TRP A 551 -13.59 2.46 0.57
CA TRP A 551 -12.87 2.89 -0.64
C TRP A 551 -11.73 3.87 -0.39
N GLN A 552 -11.75 4.57 0.75
CA GLN A 552 -10.72 5.56 1.09
C GLN A 552 -9.42 4.90 1.61
N ASN A 553 -9.44 3.58 1.77
CA ASN A 553 -8.30 2.76 2.18
C ASN A 553 -7.67 3.20 3.52
N GLY A 554 -8.48 3.73 4.43
CA GLY A 554 -8.09 3.99 5.83
C GLY A 554 -8.04 5.46 6.21
N ALA A 555 -8.14 5.75 7.51
CA ALA A 555 -8.06 7.11 8.04
C ALA A 555 -6.72 7.78 7.70
N VAL A 556 -5.64 6.99 7.68
CA VAL A 556 -4.29 7.40 7.25
C VAL A 556 -3.88 6.63 5.99
N THR A 557 -3.21 7.28 5.03
CA THR A 557 -2.53 6.56 3.94
C THR A 557 -1.09 7.01 3.71
N ALA A 558 -0.17 6.05 3.65
CA ALA A 558 1.24 6.24 3.28
C ALA A 558 1.46 5.80 1.82
N GLN A 559 1.38 6.77 0.91
CA GLN A 559 1.30 6.56 -0.53
C GLN A 559 2.66 6.68 -1.23
N ALA A 560 3.59 7.38 -0.58
CA ALA A 560 4.91 7.74 -1.07
C ALA A 560 5.99 6.74 -0.63
N ASP A 561 7.15 6.79 -1.28
CA ASP A 561 8.26 5.92 -0.95
C ASP A 561 8.97 6.39 0.34
N ASN A 562 9.59 5.44 1.05
CA ASN A 562 10.44 5.68 2.21
C ASN A 562 9.75 6.45 3.36
N VAL A 563 8.43 6.31 3.51
CA VAL A 563 7.69 6.92 4.61
C VAL A 563 7.93 6.16 5.91
N LEU A 564 8.19 6.88 7.00
CA LEU A 564 8.31 6.33 8.36
C LEU A 564 7.14 6.76 9.23
N LEU A 565 6.47 5.79 9.84
CA LEU A 565 5.55 6.00 10.95
C LEU A 565 6.15 5.43 12.23
N GLU A 566 6.30 6.27 13.25
CA GLU A 566 6.96 5.91 14.51
C GLU A 566 6.18 6.34 15.76
N ASN A 567 5.88 5.44 16.69
CA ASN A 567 5.06 5.75 17.89
C ASN A 567 3.74 6.43 17.50
N VAL A 568 3.02 5.84 16.56
CA VAL A 568 1.73 6.34 16.07
C VAL A 568 0.60 5.43 16.59
N VAL A 569 -0.49 6.03 17.07
CA VAL A 569 -1.70 5.32 17.46
C VAL A 569 -2.81 5.61 16.45
N ILE A 570 -3.49 4.60 15.93
CA ILE A 570 -4.63 4.74 15.01
C ILE A 570 -5.76 3.87 15.54
N THR A 571 -6.82 4.51 16.05
CA THR A 571 -7.86 3.81 16.80
C THR A 571 -9.28 4.33 16.59
N ASP A 572 -10.27 3.46 16.72
CA ASP A 572 -11.69 3.83 16.73
C ASP A 572 -12.16 4.53 15.44
N ASN A 573 -11.61 4.13 14.27
CA ASN A 573 -12.04 4.63 12.96
C ASN A 573 -13.03 3.66 12.31
N ALA A 574 -13.99 4.18 11.54
CA ALA A 574 -15.16 3.41 11.10
C ALA A 574 -14.87 2.20 10.20
N THR A 575 -13.75 2.18 9.45
CA THR A 575 -13.37 1.03 8.61
C THR A 575 -11.90 0.67 8.78
N ASN A 576 -11.02 1.07 7.85
CA ASN A 576 -9.60 0.77 7.92
C ASN A 576 -8.87 1.84 8.75
N GLY A 577 -7.89 1.44 9.56
CA GLY A 577 -7.01 2.40 10.24
C GLY A 577 -6.02 3.05 9.27
N ILE A 578 -5.15 2.23 8.66
CA ILE A 578 -4.10 2.72 7.75
C ILE A 578 -3.86 1.80 6.55
N SER A 579 -3.59 2.37 5.38
CA SER A 579 -3.02 1.61 4.25
C SER A 579 -1.77 2.25 3.65
N SER A 580 -0.88 1.42 3.10
CA SER A 580 0.31 1.87 2.37
C SER A 580 0.51 1.21 1.01
N TRP A 581 1.22 1.88 0.11
CA TRP A 581 1.59 1.34 -1.21
C TRP A 581 2.86 1.95 -1.83
N GLY A 582 3.63 2.71 -1.05
CA GLY A 582 4.99 3.12 -1.44
C GLY A 582 6.03 2.04 -1.13
N THR A 583 7.17 2.10 -1.81
CA THR A 583 8.34 1.25 -1.54
C THR A 583 9.08 1.74 -0.30
N GLY A 584 9.61 0.83 0.53
CA GLY A 584 10.43 1.19 1.70
C GLY A 584 9.64 1.83 2.85
N VAL A 585 8.32 1.70 2.87
CA VAL A 585 7.48 2.18 3.96
C VAL A 585 7.79 1.38 5.24
N THR A 586 8.02 2.09 6.34
CA THR A 586 8.40 1.51 7.63
C THR A 586 7.43 1.92 8.72
N TYR A 587 6.88 0.93 9.43
CA TYR A 587 6.11 1.11 10.66
C TYR A 587 6.95 0.61 11.84
N ASN A 588 7.24 1.48 12.79
CA ASN A 588 7.98 1.15 14.01
C ASN A 588 7.18 1.60 15.23
N LYS A 589 6.91 0.70 16.18
CA LYS A 589 6.11 1.03 17.37
C LYS A 589 4.78 1.68 17.00
N VAL A 590 3.99 1.05 16.14
CA VAL A 590 2.65 1.53 15.76
C VAL A 590 1.59 0.73 16.51
N THR A 591 0.53 1.39 16.97
CA THR A 591 -0.64 0.75 17.59
C THR A 591 -1.86 0.93 16.70
N LEU A 592 -2.42 -0.17 16.19
CA LEU A 592 -3.61 -0.19 15.32
C LEU A 592 -4.74 -0.96 16.02
N THR A 593 -5.72 -0.25 16.57
CA THR A 593 -6.75 -0.87 17.43
C THR A 593 -8.15 -0.43 17.14
N LYS A 594 -9.14 -1.29 17.36
CA LYS A 594 -10.57 -0.91 17.34
C LYS A 594 -11.02 -0.20 16.05
N ASN A 595 -10.39 -0.51 14.91
CA ASN A 595 -10.85 -0.02 13.63
C ASN A 595 -11.95 -0.95 13.09
N GLY A 596 -12.97 -0.38 12.45
CA GLY A 596 -14.21 -1.07 12.08
C GLY A 596 -14.06 -2.28 11.16
N MET A 597 -13.03 -2.31 10.31
CA MET A 597 -12.78 -3.40 9.35
C MET A 597 -11.37 -3.99 9.46
N LEU A 598 -10.33 -3.17 9.29
CA LEU A 598 -8.92 -3.57 9.35
C LEU A 598 -8.12 -2.64 10.24
N GLY A 599 -7.20 -3.18 11.03
CA GLY A 599 -6.17 -2.37 11.68
C GLY A 599 -5.32 -1.63 10.64
N GLY A 600 -4.83 -2.37 9.66
CA GLY A 600 -4.24 -1.76 8.47
C GLY A 600 -3.86 -2.75 7.37
N GLY A 601 -3.13 -2.27 6.38
CA GLY A 601 -2.59 -3.13 5.35
C GLY A 601 -1.66 -2.42 4.38
N THR A 602 -1.08 -3.20 3.48
CA THR A 602 -0.21 -2.68 2.45
C THR A 602 -0.41 -3.42 1.14
N ASN A 603 -0.35 -2.71 0.02
CA ASN A 603 -0.51 -3.27 -1.31
C ASN A 603 0.55 -2.69 -2.24
N ALA A 604 1.28 -3.55 -2.97
CA ALA A 604 2.32 -3.07 -3.88
C ALA A 604 3.40 -2.22 -3.18
N ALA A 605 3.76 -2.57 -1.94
CA ALA A 605 4.75 -1.87 -1.14
C ALA A 605 6.00 -2.75 -0.95
N ASP A 606 6.91 -2.69 -1.90
CA ASP A 606 8.14 -3.46 -1.81
C ASP A 606 9.04 -2.93 -0.70
N ASN A 607 9.82 -3.79 -0.06
CA ASN A 607 10.69 -3.44 1.07
C ASN A 607 9.93 -2.86 2.28
N PHE A 608 8.65 -3.20 2.44
CA PHE A 608 7.86 -2.81 3.62
C PHE A 608 8.38 -3.49 4.89
N SER A 609 8.43 -2.74 6.00
CA SER A 609 8.81 -3.27 7.32
C SER A 609 7.85 -2.83 8.40
N MET A 610 7.43 -3.76 9.25
CA MET A 610 6.70 -3.49 10.48
C MET A 610 7.42 -4.11 11.67
N THR A 611 7.76 -3.27 12.65
CA THR A 611 8.56 -3.66 13.80
C THR A 611 8.00 -3.14 15.12
N ASN A 612 8.15 -3.92 16.18
CA ASN A 612 7.81 -3.53 17.56
C ASN A 612 6.38 -3.00 17.71
N SER A 613 5.42 -3.47 16.93
CA SER A 613 4.09 -2.87 16.79
C SER A 613 2.98 -3.75 17.36
N TYR A 614 1.82 -3.15 17.63
CA TYR A 614 0.64 -3.80 18.18
C TYR A 614 -0.57 -3.60 17.26
N VAL A 615 -1.22 -4.69 16.87
CA VAL A 615 -2.41 -4.71 16.00
C VAL A 615 -3.47 -5.59 16.65
N GLY A 616 -4.53 -4.99 17.19
CA GLY A 616 -5.50 -5.79 17.92
C GLY A 616 -6.90 -5.22 18.04
N GLN A 617 -7.86 -6.09 18.34
CA GLN A 617 -9.26 -5.72 18.55
C GLN A 617 -9.89 -5.00 17.34
N ASN A 618 -9.40 -5.27 16.13
CA ASN A 618 -9.95 -4.69 14.90
C ASN A 618 -11.09 -5.55 14.34
N ASN A 619 -11.79 -4.97 13.36
CA ASN A 619 -13.05 -5.42 12.79
C ASN A 619 -14.25 -5.26 13.74
N THR A 620 -14.36 -4.10 14.42
CA THR A 620 -15.44 -3.80 15.37
C THR A 620 -16.82 -3.75 14.73
N GLU A 621 -16.90 -3.39 13.44
CA GLU A 621 -18.14 -3.35 12.64
C GLU A 621 -18.53 -4.72 12.05
N ARG A 622 -17.72 -5.76 12.28
CA ARG A 622 -18.03 -7.16 11.92
C ARG A 622 -18.17 -7.41 10.42
N PHE A 623 -17.27 -6.83 9.63
CA PHE A 623 -17.11 -7.22 8.22
C PHE A 623 -16.78 -8.72 8.10
N ASN A 624 -17.25 -9.33 7.01
CA ASN A 624 -16.91 -10.71 6.65
C ASN A 624 -15.39 -10.89 6.62
N ARG A 625 -14.90 -12.02 7.13
CA ARG A 625 -13.46 -12.41 7.04
C ARG A 625 -12.90 -12.26 5.63
N MET A 626 -13.72 -12.58 4.64
CA MET A 626 -13.34 -12.60 3.25
C MET A 626 -14.21 -11.55 2.54
N PRO A 627 -13.69 -10.68 1.66
CA PRO A 627 -12.38 -10.84 1.00
C PRO A 627 -11.22 -10.39 1.88
N VAL A 628 -11.49 -9.56 2.90
CA VAL A 628 -10.56 -9.24 3.97
C VAL A 628 -11.30 -8.56 5.14
N SER A 629 -10.91 -8.87 6.37
CA SER A 629 -11.06 -8.03 7.57
C SER A 629 -10.03 -8.51 8.61
N GLY A 630 -9.89 -7.80 9.74
CA GLY A 630 -9.08 -8.24 10.89
C GLY A 630 -7.89 -7.34 11.20
N GLY A 631 -6.73 -7.93 11.47
CA GLY A 631 -5.53 -7.23 11.91
C GLY A 631 -4.82 -6.51 10.76
N PHE A 632 -3.99 -7.23 10.02
CA PHE A 632 -3.14 -6.66 8.97
C PHE A 632 -3.09 -7.51 7.71
N LYS A 633 -3.31 -6.90 6.53
CA LYS A 633 -3.20 -7.59 5.23
C LYS A 633 -2.12 -6.99 4.33
N VAL A 634 -1.34 -7.85 3.70
CA VAL A 634 -0.29 -7.51 2.73
C VAL A 634 -0.66 -8.12 1.38
N THR A 635 -0.58 -7.34 0.30
CA THR A 635 -0.75 -7.86 -1.06
C THR A 635 0.33 -7.39 -2.01
N ARG A 636 0.66 -8.23 -3.00
CA ARG A 636 1.50 -7.90 -4.17
C ARG A 636 2.80 -7.21 -3.79
N SER A 637 3.50 -7.64 -2.76
CA SER A 637 4.66 -6.92 -2.24
C SER A 637 5.88 -7.84 -2.21
N ARG A 638 7.06 -7.29 -2.44
CA ARG A 638 8.33 -8.02 -2.38
C ARG A 638 9.16 -7.58 -1.19
N ASN A 639 9.90 -8.50 -0.57
CA ASN A 639 10.82 -8.22 0.53
C ASN A 639 10.13 -7.57 1.74
N VAL A 640 9.08 -8.20 2.26
CA VAL A 640 8.32 -7.65 3.39
C VAL A 640 8.77 -8.27 4.72
N THR A 641 8.87 -7.46 5.77
CA THR A 641 9.34 -7.91 7.08
C THR A 641 8.36 -7.55 8.20
N PHE A 642 8.06 -8.55 9.05
CA PHE A 642 7.28 -8.41 10.29
C PHE A 642 8.12 -8.97 11.43
N THR A 643 8.69 -8.08 12.24
CA THR A 643 9.57 -8.45 13.35
C THR A 643 9.06 -7.92 14.69
N ASN A 644 8.95 -8.80 15.70
CA ASN A 644 8.63 -8.39 17.08
C ASN A 644 7.27 -7.65 17.20
N ASN A 645 6.23 -8.12 16.50
CA ASN A 645 4.89 -7.52 16.55
C ASN A 645 3.86 -8.40 17.25
N ASP A 646 2.76 -7.77 17.65
CA ASP A 646 1.59 -8.42 18.24
C ASP A 646 0.36 -8.28 17.34
N PHE A 647 -0.32 -9.40 17.09
CA PHE A 647 -1.59 -9.50 16.37
C PHE A 647 -2.62 -10.16 17.29
N ILE A 648 -3.38 -9.37 18.05
CA ILE A 648 -4.11 -9.86 19.24
C ILE A 648 -5.61 -9.57 19.16
N GLY A 649 -6.44 -10.60 19.30
CA GLY A 649 -7.87 -10.41 19.49
C GLY A 649 -8.59 -9.72 18.32
N ASN A 650 -8.04 -9.79 17.10
CA ASN A 650 -8.75 -9.30 15.93
C ASN A 650 -9.90 -10.25 15.61
N MET A 651 -11.08 -9.74 15.25
CA MET A 651 -12.28 -10.59 15.12
C MET A 651 -12.14 -11.67 14.03
N THR A 652 -11.23 -11.48 13.07
CA THR A 652 -10.99 -12.43 11.98
C THR A 652 -9.51 -12.83 11.88
N ALA A 653 -8.75 -12.38 10.88
CA ALA A 653 -7.35 -12.78 10.73
C ALA A 653 -6.41 -11.91 11.59
N GLY A 654 -5.29 -12.47 12.07
CA GLY A 654 -4.20 -11.71 12.68
C GLY A 654 -3.34 -11.01 11.62
N LEU A 655 -2.49 -11.79 10.94
CA LEU A 655 -1.63 -11.35 9.82
C LEU A 655 -1.92 -12.16 8.56
N TRP A 656 -2.12 -11.49 7.41
CA TRP A 656 -2.42 -12.14 6.14
C TRP A 656 -1.55 -11.62 5.00
N LEU A 657 -0.65 -12.45 4.48
CA LEU A 657 0.14 -12.20 3.28
C LEU A 657 -0.54 -12.92 2.11
N ASP A 658 -1.04 -12.17 1.13
CA ASP A 658 -1.91 -12.66 0.05
C ASP A 658 -1.54 -12.07 -1.31
N GLU A 659 -2.10 -12.59 -2.39
CA GLU A 659 -2.05 -11.97 -3.73
C GLU A 659 -0.61 -11.66 -4.19
N SER A 660 0.22 -12.71 -4.34
CA SER A 660 1.60 -12.62 -4.86
C SER A 660 2.60 -11.85 -3.99
N VAL A 661 2.63 -12.10 -2.68
CA VAL A 661 3.76 -11.64 -1.85
C VAL A 661 4.97 -12.54 -2.11
N TYR A 662 6.15 -11.95 -2.27
CA TYR A 662 7.41 -12.67 -2.49
C TYR A 662 8.48 -12.26 -1.49
N ASN A 663 9.23 -13.23 -0.96
CA ASN A 663 10.32 -12.98 -0.01
C ASN A 663 9.84 -12.29 1.27
N GLY A 664 8.91 -12.92 1.99
CA GLY A 664 8.38 -12.43 3.27
C GLY A 664 9.09 -13.03 4.48
N VAL A 665 9.35 -12.20 5.50
CA VAL A 665 9.93 -12.61 6.79
C VAL A 665 8.95 -12.28 7.91
N VAL A 666 8.56 -13.31 8.67
CA VAL A 666 7.67 -13.21 9.84
C VAL A 666 8.42 -13.82 11.02
N THR A 667 9.04 -12.98 11.84
CA THR A 667 9.90 -13.43 12.95
C THR A 667 9.61 -12.77 14.29
N GLY A 668 9.60 -13.54 15.37
CA GLY A 668 9.46 -12.98 16.71
C GLY A 668 8.07 -12.40 17.02
N ASN A 669 7.01 -12.77 16.28
CA ASN A 669 5.68 -12.18 16.47
C ASN A 669 4.80 -13.03 17.42
N ARG A 670 3.86 -12.37 18.10
CA ARG A 670 2.74 -13.03 18.79
C ARG A 670 1.47 -12.86 17.96
N SER A 671 0.78 -13.94 17.65
CA SER A 671 -0.52 -13.93 16.99
C SER A 671 -1.53 -14.70 17.82
N LEU A 672 -2.23 -13.99 18.70
CA LEU A 672 -3.00 -14.58 19.80
C LEU A 672 -4.49 -14.26 19.70
N ASP A 673 -5.31 -15.25 19.99
CA ASP A 673 -6.74 -15.09 20.28
C ASP A 673 -7.54 -14.38 19.17
N ASN A 674 -7.11 -14.49 17.89
CA ASN A 674 -7.85 -13.92 16.77
C ASN A 674 -9.03 -14.83 16.39
N GLY A 675 -10.17 -14.26 16.03
CA GLY A 675 -11.41 -15.01 15.81
C GLY A 675 -11.40 -15.96 14.60
N SER A 676 -10.39 -15.89 13.73
CA SER A 676 -10.15 -16.86 12.66
C SER A 676 -8.72 -17.40 12.69
N THR A 677 -7.83 -16.94 11.81
CA THR A 677 -6.51 -17.54 11.62
C THR A 677 -5.46 -16.60 12.18
N GLY A 678 -4.48 -17.15 12.89
CA GLY A 678 -3.36 -16.35 13.39
C GLY A 678 -2.56 -15.74 12.24
N ILE A 679 -1.89 -16.59 11.46
CA ILE A 679 -1.07 -16.17 10.33
C ILE A 679 -1.49 -16.90 9.05
N ILE A 680 -1.72 -16.14 7.98
CA ILE A 680 -2.08 -16.66 6.65
C ILE A 680 -1.00 -16.30 5.64
N LEU A 681 -0.51 -17.31 4.93
CA LEU A 681 0.29 -17.17 3.72
C LEU A 681 -0.53 -17.73 2.56
N GLU A 682 -0.98 -16.88 1.64
CA GLU A 682 -1.90 -17.25 0.56
C GLU A 682 -1.37 -16.79 -0.81
N ILE A 683 -1.41 -17.69 -1.82
CA ILE A 683 -1.00 -17.45 -3.22
C ILE A 683 0.28 -16.60 -3.33
N SER A 684 1.26 -16.94 -2.51
CA SER A 684 2.50 -16.20 -2.30
C SER A 684 3.71 -17.13 -2.46
N ASP A 685 4.93 -16.66 -2.26
CA ASP A 685 6.11 -17.53 -2.36
C ASP A 685 7.30 -16.99 -1.56
N THR A 686 8.25 -17.88 -1.23
CA THR A 686 9.51 -17.57 -0.55
C THR A 686 9.24 -16.90 0.80
N MET A 687 8.88 -17.70 1.80
CA MET A 687 8.45 -17.21 3.11
C MET A 687 9.29 -17.81 4.23
N LYS A 688 9.69 -16.99 5.19
CA LYS A 688 10.35 -17.42 6.43
C LYS A 688 9.46 -17.09 7.62
N VAL A 689 9.03 -18.11 8.35
CA VAL A 689 8.21 -18.00 9.56
C VAL A 689 9.00 -18.59 10.70
N ALA A 690 9.61 -17.73 11.53
CA ALA A 690 10.54 -18.17 12.56
C ALA A 690 10.28 -17.56 13.94
N ASN A 691 10.45 -18.34 15.03
CA ASN A 691 10.36 -17.81 16.40
C ASN A 691 9.05 -17.06 16.72
N ASN A 692 7.90 -17.51 16.19
CA ASN A 692 6.60 -16.90 16.48
C ASN A 692 5.82 -17.72 17.51
N LEU A 693 5.00 -17.05 18.31
CA LEU A 693 3.99 -17.65 19.17
C LEU A 693 2.61 -17.44 18.56
N ILE A 694 1.94 -18.52 18.17
CA ILE A 694 0.67 -18.48 17.44
C ILE A 694 -0.35 -19.32 18.22
N SER A 695 -1.25 -18.66 18.95
CA SER A 695 -2.06 -19.33 19.96
C SER A 695 -3.52 -18.90 19.98
N GLY A 696 -4.42 -19.82 20.34
CA GLY A 696 -5.79 -19.46 20.71
C GLY A 696 -6.66 -18.95 19.56
N ASN A 697 -6.28 -19.14 18.30
CA ASN A 697 -7.02 -18.58 17.17
C ASN A 697 -8.22 -19.48 16.81
N GLY A 698 -9.35 -18.85 16.44
CA GLY A 698 -10.66 -19.49 16.24
C GLY A 698 -10.77 -20.47 15.06
N ARG A 699 -9.72 -20.60 14.23
CA ARG A 699 -9.60 -21.58 13.15
C ARG A 699 -8.19 -22.19 13.11
N TYR A 700 -7.27 -21.55 12.40
CA TYR A 700 -5.94 -22.10 12.19
C TYR A 700 -4.88 -21.29 12.93
N GLY A 701 -3.80 -21.95 13.36
CA GLY A 701 -2.60 -21.24 13.80
C GLY A 701 -1.91 -20.60 12.61
N LEU A 702 -1.20 -21.43 11.84
CA LEU A 702 -0.56 -21.07 10.58
C LEU A 702 -1.27 -21.75 9.41
N TRP A 703 -1.72 -20.95 8.44
CA TRP A 703 -2.32 -21.44 7.20
C TRP A 703 -1.42 -21.10 6.00
N ILE A 704 -1.03 -22.13 5.24
CA ILE A 704 -0.22 -22.04 4.03
C ILE A 704 -1.09 -22.50 2.85
N GLY A 705 -1.63 -21.54 2.09
CA GLY A 705 -2.50 -21.77 0.95
C GLY A 705 -1.81 -21.43 -0.37
N ASN A 706 -1.70 -22.38 -1.30
CA ASN A 706 -1.10 -22.13 -2.62
C ASN A 706 0.26 -21.38 -2.57
N THR A 707 1.06 -21.60 -1.53
CA THR A 707 2.29 -20.83 -1.27
C THR A 707 3.51 -21.75 -1.22
N GLY A 708 4.54 -21.43 -2.01
CA GLY A 708 5.76 -22.22 -2.15
C GLY A 708 6.98 -21.62 -1.44
N ASN A 709 8.07 -22.40 -1.38
CA ASN A 709 9.36 -22.02 -0.80
C ASN A 709 9.23 -21.50 0.65
N VAL A 710 8.51 -22.23 1.50
CA VAL A 710 8.21 -21.82 2.87
C VAL A 710 9.13 -22.52 3.88
N GLN A 711 9.73 -21.76 4.78
CA GLN A 711 10.56 -22.23 5.89
C GLN A 711 9.88 -21.89 7.22
N VAL A 712 9.42 -22.90 7.96
CA VAL A 712 8.74 -22.77 9.26
C VAL A 712 9.64 -23.35 10.36
N TRP A 713 10.24 -22.47 11.17
CA TRP A 713 11.27 -22.86 12.14
C TRP A 713 11.03 -22.30 13.53
N ASN A 714 11.22 -23.11 14.58
CA ASN A 714 11.24 -22.59 15.95
C ASN A 714 9.97 -21.81 16.35
N ASN A 715 8.80 -22.19 15.85
CA ASN A 715 7.54 -21.59 16.27
C ASN A 715 6.87 -22.43 17.36
N THR A 716 6.09 -21.78 18.21
CA THR A 716 5.12 -22.46 19.09
C THR A 716 3.72 -22.16 18.55
N ILE A 717 3.03 -23.20 18.07
CA ILE A 717 1.71 -23.11 17.45
C ILE A 717 0.76 -23.99 18.26
N THR A 718 -0.06 -23.38 19.11
CA THR A 718 -0.83 -24.10 20.13
C THR A 718 -2.27 -23.58 20.24
N ASP A 719 -3.17 -24.35 20.84
CA ASP A 719 -4.49 -23.89 21.26
C ASP A 719 -5.42 -23.34 20.14
N ASN A 720 -5.16 -23.68 18.87
CA ASN A 720 -5.98 -23.21 17.74
C ASN A 720 -7.16 -24.16 17.47
N ALA A 721 -8.36 -23.61 17.25
CA ALA A 721 -9.61 -24.35 17.37
C ALA A 721 -9.89 -25.40 16.27
N MET A 722 -9.33 -25.26 15.06
CA MET A 722 -9.50 -26.23 13.98
C MET A 722 -8.24 -27.05 13.71
N ALA A 723 -7.10 -26.37 13.51
CA ALA A 723 -5.81 -27.02 13.28
C ALA A 723 -4.66 -26.05 13.59
N PRO A 724 -3.59 -26.48 14.28
CA PRO A 724 -2.39 -25.67 14.44
C PRO A 724 -1.74 -25.31 13.09
N LEU A 725 -1.54 -26.30 12.21
CA LEU A 725 -0.88 -26.12 10.93
C LEU A 725 -1.72 -26.67 9.78
N GLN A 726 -2.14 -25.78 8.88
CA GLN A 726 -2.96 -26.12 7.71
C GLN A 726 -2.22 -25.79 6.41
N PHE A 727 -2.21 -26.75 5.48
CA PHE A 727 -1.84 -26.57 4.08
C PHE A 727 -3.08 -26.75 3.21
N SER A 728 -3.30 -25.86 2.26
CA SER A 728 -4.39 -26.02 1.30
C SER A 728 -3.99 -25.65 -0.12
N MET A 729 -4.16 -26.57 -1.05
CA MET A 729 -3.96 -26.31 -2.47
C MET A 729 -5.30 -26.21 -3.18
N ASP A 730 -5.54 -25.13 -3.92
CA ASP A 730 -6.70 -24.98 -4.79
C ASP A 730 -6.30 -24.77 -6.27
N LYS A 731 -7.29 -24.55 -7.14
CA LYS A 731 -7.11 -24.47 -8.60
C LYS A 731 -6.43 -23.18 -9.09
N ARG A 732 -6.16 -22.21 -8.21
CA ARG A 732 -5.53 -20.95 -8.60
C ARG A 732 -4.09 -21.18 -9.06
N ARG A 733 -3.74 -20.56 -10.19
CA ARG A 733 -2.40 -20.63 -10.77
C ARG A 733 -2.04 -19.27 -11.34
N GLN A 734 -0.80 -18.86 -11.16
CA GLN A 734 -0.33 -17.59 -11.67
C GLN A 734 -0.53 -17.50 -13.20
N THR A 735 -0.31 -18.60 -13.92
CA THR A 735 -0.56 -18.72 -15.37
C THR A 735 -1.99 -18.39 -15.82
N ASN A 736 -2.99 -18.44 -14.92
CA ASN A 736 -4.35 -18.01 -15.23
C ASN A 736 -4.54 -16.51 -14.98
N LEU A 737 -4.22 -15.69 -15.98
CA LEU A 737 -4.29 -14.22 -15.92
C LEU A 737 -5.71 -13.64 -15.73
N SER A 738 -6.76 -14.48 -15.80
CA SER A 738 -8.14 -14.05 -15.50
C SER A 738 -8.45 -14.02 -14.00
N GLN A 739 -7.64 -14.69 -13.19
CA GLN A 739 -7.77 -14.68 -11.74
C GLN A 739 -7.26 -13.37 -11.17
N ALA A 740 -7.77 -13.00 -10.00
CA ALA A 740 -7.21 -11.91 -9.24
C ALA A 740 -6.00 -12.38 -8.45
N GLY A 741 -5.14 -11.42 -8.06
CA GLY A 741 -3.99 -11.68 -7.21
C GLY A 741 -2.65 -11.44 -7.88
N HIS A 742 -2.61 -11.26 -9.20
CA HIS A 742 -1.37 -10.95 -9.91
C HIS A 742 -0.83 -9.58 -9.49
N ASP A 743 0.48 -9.51 -9.26
CA ASP A 743 1.19 -8.24 -9.19
C ASP A 743 1.49 -7.76 -10.62
N ARG A 744 0.73 -6.74 -11.06
CA ARG A 744 0.86 -6.17 -12.40
C ARG A 744 2.19 -5.44 -12.63
N ARG A 745 2.96 -5.18 -11.56
CA ARG A 745 4.31 -4.62 -11.65
C ARG A 745 5.33 -5.67 -12.12
N GLN A 746 4.98 -6.96 -12.08
CA GLN A 746 5.82 -8.08 -12.49
C GLN A 746 5.50 -8.55 -13.91
N LYS A 747 6.44 -9.27 -14.52
CA LYS A 747 6.18 -9.97 -15.79
C LYS A 747 5.14 -11.07 -15.54
N LEU A 748 4.01 -11.02 -16.26
CA LEU A 748 2.95 -12.01 -16.13
C LEU A 748 3.04 -13.11 -17.24
N PRO A 749 2.91 -14.40 -16.91
CA PRO A 749 2.84 -14.90 -15.56
C PRO A 749 4.17 -14.77 -14.80
N ASP A 750 4.07 -14.38 -13.54
CA ASP A 750 5.19 -14.21 -12.61
C ASP A 750 5.48 -15.55 -11.94
N MET A 751 6.39 -16.29 -12.54
CA MET A 751 6.77 -17.62 -12.06
C MET A 751 7.70 -17.59 -10.85
N THR A 752 8.07 -16.41 -10.32
CA THR A 752 8.65 -16.32 -8.98
C THR A 752 7.60 -16.57 -7.88
N VAL A 753 6.32 -16.46 -8.21
CA VAL A 753 5.19 -16.72 -7.31
C VAL A 753 4.12 -17.59 -8.00
N PRO A 754 4.37 -18.89 -8.24
CA PRO A 754 3.55 -19.73 -9.10
C PRO A 754 2.12 -20.01 -8.58
N TRP A 755 1.84 -19.69 -7.32
CA TRP A 755 0.63 -20.04 -6.57
C TRP A 755 0.49 -21.56 -6.38
N ILE A 756 1.61 -22.20 -6.05
CA ILE A 756 1.73 -23.65 -5.86
C ILE A 756 2.47 -23.92 -4.55
N ILE A 757 1.92 -24.79 -3.71
CA ILE A 757 2.67 -25.33 -2.58
C ILE A 757 3.77 -26.24 -3.13
N SER A 758 5.01 -25.83 -2.90
CA SER A 758 6.23 -26.55 -3.29
C SER A 758 7.34 -26.17 -2.32
N ASN A 759 8.29 -27.08 -2.08
CA ASN A 759 9.49 -26.81 -1.28
C ASN A 759 9.19 -26.17 0.09
N VAL A 760 8.50 -26.90 0.96
CA VAL A 760 8.17 -26.45 2.31
C VAL A 760 8.98 -27.23 3.33
N THR A 761 9.61 -26.54 4.27
CA THR A 761 10.28 -27.16 5.43
C THR A 761 9.61 -26.70 6.73
N VAL A 762 9.29 -27.66 7.60
CA VAL A 762 8.75 -27.43 8.94
C VAL A 762 9.62 -28.18 9.95
N SER A 763 10.42 -27.44 10.72
CA SER A 763 11.36 -28.03 11.66
C SER A 763 11.53 -27.24 12.95
N ASN A 764 11.86 -27.93 14.04
CA ASN A 764 12.11 -27.33 15.35
C ASN A 764 10.90 -26.57 15.91
N ASN A 765 9.67 -26.92 15.55
CA ASN A 765 8.46 -26.27 16.08
C ASN A 765 7.84 -27.09 17.21
N ILE A 766 7.14 -26.42 18.14
CA ILE A 766 6.16 -27.07 19.02
C ILE A 766 4.78 -26.83 18.40
N ILE A 767 4.05 -27.90 18.10
CA ILE A 767 2.76 -27.86 17.40
C ILE A 767 1.74 -28.66 18.22
N SER A 768 0.88 -27.95 18.94
CA SER A 768 -0.11 -28.54 19.86
C SER A 768 -1.53 -28.27 19.40
N ALA A 769 -2.36 -29.31 19.31
CA ALA A 769 -3.75 -29.21 18.86
C ALA A 769 -4.73 -29.05 20.02
N ASN A 770 -5.78 -28.24 19.89
CA ASN A 770 -6.81 -27.99 20.94
C ASN A 770 -8.11 -28.80 20.71
N GLY A 771 -7.98 -30.10 20.46
CA GLY A 771 -9.06 -30.90 19.87
C GLY A 771 -9.18 -30.67 18.35
N GLY A 772 -10.26 -31.18 17.73
CA GLY A 772 -10.64 -30.93 16.32
C GLY A 772 -9.68 -31.45 15.23
N GLY A 773 -10.24 -31.85 14.08
CA GLY A 773 -9.51 -31.96 12.80
C GLY A 773 -8.25 -32.83 12.78
N CYS A 774 -7.08 -32.18 12.74
CA CYS A 774 -5.74 -32.76 12.70
C CYS A 774 -4.70 -31.78 13.27
N ILE A 775 -3.54 -32.28 13.71
CA ILE A 775 -2.42 -31.41 14.14
C ILE A 775 -1.75 -30.75 12.93
N VAL A 776 -1.42 -31.57 11.92
CA VAL A 776 -0.93 -31.12 10.62
C VAL A 776 -1.90 -31.59 9.54
N CYS A 777 -2.49 -30.64 8.81
CA CYS A 777 -3.50 -30.91 7.81
C CYS A 777 -3.00 -30.53 6.42
N VAL A 778 -2.84 -31.50 5.52
CA VAL A 778 -2.45 -31.27 4.12
C VAL A 778 -3.58 -31.65 3.16
N ASP A 779 -4.25 -30.63 2.65
CA ASP A 779 -5.41 -30.80 1.77
C ASP A 779 -5.15 -30.26 0.36
N ASP A 780 -5.32 -31.14 -0.64
CA ASP A 780 -5.48 -30.71 -2.03
C ASP A 780 -6.96 -30.71 -2.43
N ASN A 781 -7.51 -29.51 -2.63
CA ASN A 781 -8.88 -29.32 -3.10
C ASN A 781 -9.01 -29.56 -4.61
N THR A 782 -7.90 -29.63 -5.34
CA THR A 782 -7.90 -29.95 -6.77
C THR A 782 -7.86 -31.45 -7.05
N LYS A 783 -7.42 -32.25 -6.07
CA LYS A 783 -7.19 -33.70 -6.20
C LYS A 783 -6.16 -34.06 -7.28
N GLN A 784 -5.16 -33.21 -7.49
CA GLN A 784 -4.11 -33.35 -8.49
C GLN A 784 -2.73 -33.65 -7.90
N MET A 785 -2.44 -33.18 -6.68
CA MET A 785 -1.13 -33.30 -6.05
C MET A 785 -1.23 -34.13 -4.76
N THR A 786 -0.28 -35.05 -4.59
CA THR A 786 -0.01 -35.64 -3.26
C THR A 786 0.78 -34.66 -2.41
N ALA A 787 0.82 -34.88 -1.10
CA ALA A 787 1.64 -34.07 -0.20
C ALA A 787 3.15 -34.20 -0.52
N GLU A 788 3.61 -35.37 -0.98
CA GLU A 788 4.98 -35.57 -1.48
C GLU A 788 5.24 -34.73 -2.73
N ALA A 789 4.29 -34.67 -3.66
CA ALA A 789 4.39 -33.83 -4.86
C ALA A 789 4.38 -32.33 -4.53
N MET A 790 3.81 -31.93 -3.40
CA MET A 790 3.92 -30.57 -2.85
C MET A 790 5.27 -30.31 -2.17
N GLY A 791 6.16 -31.30 -2.06
CA GLY A 791 7.50 -31.14 -1.48
C GLY A 791 7.48 -30.64 -0.03
N ILE A 792 6.54 -31.11 0.78
CA ILE A 792 6.43 -30.77 2.20
C ILE A 792 7.35 -31.69 3.00
N SER A 793 8.26 -31.11 3.79
CA SER A 793 9.19 -31.82 4.66
C SER A 793 8.96 -31.45 6.12
N LEU A 794 8.65 -32.46 6.95
CA LEU A 794 8.49 -32.34 8.39
C LEU A 794 9.64 -33.07 9.09
N ASN A 795 10.34 -32.41 10.03
CA ASN A 795 11.32 -33.09 10.88
C ASN A 795 11.74 -32.29 12.11
N GLY A 796 12.04 -32.96 13.22
CA GLY A 796 12.52 -32.33 14.45
C GLY A 796 11.48 -31.44 15.13
N ASN A 797 10.20 -31.79 15.04
CA ASN A 797 9.10 -31.08 15.68
C ASN A 797 8.64 -31.82 16.95
N LEU A 798 8.12 -31.07 17.92
CA LEU A 798 7.35 -31.64 19.02
C LEU A 798 5.87 -31.47 18.72
N TYR A 799 5.14 -32.58 18.66
CA TYR A 799 3.69 -32.59 18.55
C TYR A 799 3.06 -32.82 19.93
N GLU A 800 1.96 -32.15 20.24
CA GLU A 800 1.16 -32.43 21.43
C GLU A 800 -0.32 -32.55 21.07
N ARG A 801 -0.97 -33.54 21.68
CA ARG A 801 -2.42 -33.69 21.72
C ARG A 801 -2.87 -34.08 23.12
N GLU A 802 -4.14 -33.83 23.44
CA GLU A 802 -4.68 -34.14 24.76
C GLU A 802 -4.65 -35.64 25.07
N SER A 803 -5.02 -36.46 24.08
CA SER A 803 -5.00 -37.92 24.15
C SER A 803 -5.02 -38.49 22.74
N GLU A 804 -4.86 -39.80 22.60
CA GLU A 804 -5.01 -40.51 21.32
C GLU A 804 -6.35 -40.30 20.60
N TYR A 805 -7.36 -39.74 21.29
CA TYR A 805 -8.69 -39.46 20.75
C TYR A 805 -8.94 -37.96 20.47
N SER A 806 -8.07 -37.05 20.91
CA SER A 806 -8.34 -35.59 20.90
C SER A 806 -7.13 -34.75 20.45
N PRO A 807 -6.95 -34.50 19.13
CA PRO A 807 -7.62 -35.20 18.02
C PRO A 807 -6.94 -36.54 17.68
N THR A 808 -7.72 -37.50 17.20
CA THR A 808 -7.19 -38.79 16.71
C THR A 808 -6.21 -38.63 15.55
N THR A 809 -6.44 -37.66 14.66
CA THR A 809 -5.57 -37.47 13.50
C THR A 809 -4.37 -36.60 13.88
N LEU A 810 -3.17 -37.19 13.91
CA LEU A 810 -1.92 -36.47 14.02
C LEU A 810 -1.64 -35.73 12.69
N VAL A 811 -1.54 -36.49 11.60
CA VAL A 811 -1.29 -35.96 10.26
C VAL A 811 -2.40 -36.41 9.32
N ARG A 812 -2.99 -35.44 8.59
CA ARG A 812 -3.76 -35.71 7.37
C ARG A 812 -2.89 -35.40 6.17
N TRP A 813 -2.66 -36.40 5.33
CA TRP A 813 -1.68 -36.36 4.27
C TRP A 813 -2.35 -36.55 2.89
N GLY A 814 -2.28 -35.52 2.05
CA GLY A 814 -2.94 -35.50 0.74
C GLY A 814 -2.41 -36.58 -0.21
N GLN A 815 -3.32 -37.28 -0.91
CA GLN A 815 -3.01 -38.40 -1.81
C GLN A 815 -3.46 -38.13 -3.27
N GLY A 816 -3.47 -36.85 -3.69
CA GLY A 816 -3.95 -36.45 -5.01
C GLY A 816 -5.39 -36.87 -5.25
N LYS A 817 -5.62 -37.74 -6.24
CA LYS A 817 -6.96 -38.26 -6.60
C LYS A 817 -7.56 -39.16 -5.52
N ALA A 818 -6.73 -39.85 -4.74
CA ALA A 818 -7.21 -40.74 -3.68
C ALA A 818 -7.65 -39.94 -2.45
N LYS A 819 -8.40 -40.60 -1.56
CA LYS A 819 -8.74 -40.04 -0.25
C LYS A 819 -7.46 -39.77 0.53
N ALA A 820 -7.38 -38.61 1.19
CA ALA A 820 -6.22 -38.29 2.04
C ALA A 820 -6.03 -39.38 3.11
N LYS A 821 -4.78 -39.80 3.29
CA LYS A 821 -4.43 -40.77 4.34
C LYS A 821 -4.34 -40.02 5.68
N THR A 822 -4.91 -40.59 6.72
CA THR A 822 -4.82 -40.07 8.08
C THR A 822 -3.93 -40.97 8.90
N PHE A 823 -3.06 -40.39 9.69
CA PHE A 823 -2.17 -41.08 10.61
C PHE A 823 -2.49 -40.61 12.02
N SER A 824 -2.75 -41.55 12.93
CA SER A 824 -2.92 -41.28 14.36
C SER A 824 -1.64 -41.47 15.16
N ASP A 825 -0.66 -42.17 14.59
CA ASP A 825 0.61 -42.52 15.21
C ASP A 825 1.80 -41.94 14.44
N LEU A 826 2.80 -41.44 15.17
CA LEU A 826 3.98 -40.81 14.59
C LEU A 826 4.92 -41.83 13.92
N ALA A 827 5.03 -43.03 14.48
CA ALA A 827 5.87 -44.08 13.90
C ALA A 827 5.26 -44.62 12.60
N GLU A 828 3.94 -44.76 12.51
CA GLU A 828 3.24 -45.12 11.27
C GLU A 828 3.45 -44.05 10.18
N PHE A 829 3.30 -42.77 10.54
CA PHE A 829 3.56 -41.68 9.60
C PHE A 829 5.02 -41.68 9.11
N THR A 830 5.96 -41.85 10.03
CA THR A 830 7.40 -41.93 9.74
C THR A 830 7.73 -43.11 8.84
N ALA A 831 7.17 -44.30 9.11
CA ALA A 831 7.40 -45.49 8.30
C ALA A 831 6.81 -45.34 6.89
N ALA A 832 5.63 -44.72 6.76
CA ALA A 832 4.95 -44.55 5.48
C ALA A 832 5.59 -43.49 4.58
N THR A 833 6.17 -42.44 5.17
CA THR A 833 6.61 -41.24 4.40
C THR A 833 8.09 -40.92 4.51
N GLY A 834 8.78 -41.44 5.54
CA GLY A 834 10.17 -41.10 5.85
C GLY A 834 10.37 -39.74 6.55
N HIS A 835 9.30 -38.98 6.79
CA HIS A 835 9.33 -37.71 7.53
C HIS A 835 9.42 -37.92 9.05
N ASP A 836 9.70 -36.84 9.79
CA ASP A 836 9.61 -36.77 11.25
C ASP A 836 10.43 -37.80 12.06
N LYS A 837 11.47 -38.38 11.46
CA LYS A 837 12.41 -39.31 12.13
C LYS A 837 13.09 -38.74 13.39
N ALA A 838 13.17 -37.42 13.50
CA ALA A 838 13.78 -36.71 14.62
C ALA A 838 12.72 -36.01 15.52
N SER A 839 11.44 -36.22 15.25
CA SER A 839 10.31 -35.59 15.94
C SER A 839 9.79 -36.48 17.07
N ALA A 840 8.97 -35.90 17.94
CA ALA A 840 8.30 -36.63 19.01
C ALA A 840 6.82 -36.22 19.12
N LEU A 841 6.01 -37.13 19.67
CA LEU A 841 4.62 -36.90 20.03
C LEU A 841 4.49 -37.02 21.55
N SER A 842 3.90 -36.01 22.19
CA SER A 842 3.51 -36.03 23.59
C SER A 842 1.99 -36.07 23.70
N GLU A 843 1.49 -36.85 24.65
CA GLU A 843 0.07 -36.82 25.03
C GLU A 843 -0.11 -36.11 26.37
N GLY A 844 -1.26 -35.45 26.53
CA GLY A 844 -1.57 -34.60 27.67
C GLY A 844 -1.67 -33.12 27.31
N ARG A 845 -1.72 -32.27 28.34
CA ARG A 845 -1.86 -30.80 28.22
C ARG A 845 -0.84 -30.04 29.05
N ASP A 846 0.26 -30.69 29.38
CA ASP A 846 1.20 -30.21 30.38
C ASP A 846 2.41 -29.50 29.77
N LEU A 847 2.49 -29.33 28.44
CA LEU A 847 3.65 -28.65 27.84
C LEU A 847 3.81 -27.22 28.35
N PHE A 848 2.70 -26.50 28.55
CA PHE A 848 2.70 -25.08 28.81
C PHE A 848 1.97 -24.70 30.11
N ASN A 849 2.45 -23.66 30.79
CA ASN A 849 1.67 -22.96 31.80
C ASN A 849 0.72 -21.94 31.16
N ALA A 850 -0.08 -21.23 31.97
CA ALA A 850 -1.02 -20.20 31.49
C ALA A 850 -0.37 -19.06 30.67
N ASN A 851 0.94 -18.82 30.87
CA ASN A 851 1.70 -17.82 30.11
C ASN A 851 2.36 -18.41 28.86
N LEU A 852 2.00 -19.63 28.44
CA LEU A 852 2.63 -20.34 27.33
C LEU A 852 4.15 -20.52 27.47
N SER A 853 4.63 -20.56 28.71
CA SER A 853 6.01 -20.95 29.03
C SER A 853 6.07 -22.45 29.28
N LEU A 854 7.17 -23.10 28.87
CA LEU A 854 7.35 -24.53 29.08
C LEU A 854 7.38 -24.89 30.57
N THR A 855 6.56 -25.86 30.97
CA THR A 855 6.62 -26.48 32.30
C THR A 855 7.82 -27.44 32.41
N SER A 856 8.01 -28.06 33.56
CA SER A 856 9.00 -29.16 33.70
C SER A 856 8.69 -30.35 32.79
N ALA A 857 7.41 -30.70 32.64
CA ALA A 857 6.98 -31.73 31.69
C ALA A 857 7.24 -31.27 30.24
N GLY A 858 6.95 -30.02 29.92
CA GLY A 858 7.22 -29.43 28.61
C GLY A 858 8.70 -29.46 28.22
N LYS A 859 9.59 -29.11 29.15
CA LYS A 859 11.05 -29.20 28.93
C LYS A 859 11.50 -30.65 28.70
N SER A 860 10.92 -31.60 29.43
CA SER A 860 11.21 -33.02 29.28
C SER A 860 10.74 -33.55 27.92
N ALA A 861 9.56 -33.14 27.47
CA ALA A 861 9.04 -33.48 26.14
C ALA A 861 9.88 -32.85 25.02
N VAL A 862 10.35 -31.61 25.17
CA VAL A 862 11.27 -30.99 24.19
C VAL A 862 12.59 -31.78 24.09
N ALA A 863 13.07 -32.36 25.19
CA ALA A 863 14.30 -33.14 25.22
C ALA A 863 14.22 -34.49 24.47
N THR A 864 13.02 -34.98 24.13
CA THR A 864 12.84 -36.21 23.33
C THR A 864 12.96 -35.97 21.83
N VAL A 865 12.90 -34.71 21.40
CA VAL A 865 13.12 -34.31 20.01
C VAL A 865 14.61 -34.18 19.74
N VAL A 866 15.06 -34.56 18.54
CA VAL A 866 16.42 -34.28 18.07
C VAL A 866 16.36 -33.04 17.16
N PRO A 867 16.76 -31.85 17.64
CA PRO A 867 16.62 -30.61 16.87
C PRO A 867 17.46 -30.65 15.59
N ARG A 868 16.93 -30.07 14.52
CA ARG A 868 17.63 -29.91 13.24
C ARG A 868 18.53 -28.67 13.29
N GLY A 869 19.70 -28.76 12.67
CA GLY A 869 20.58 -27.60 12.49
C GLY A 869 19.86 -26.49 11.72
N LEU A 870 19.92 -25.27 12.25
CA LEU A 870 19.27 -24.13 11.62
C LEU A 870 20.00 -23.72 10.33
N PRO A 871 19.29 -23.51 9.21
CA PRO A 871 19.86 -22.84 8.06
C PRO A 871 20.46 -21.49 8.48
N SER A 872 21.62 -21.12 7.92
CA SER A 872 22.32 -19.87 8.28
C SER A 872 21.42 -18.64 8.21
N SER A 873 20.55 -18.58 7.19
CA SER A 873 19.60 -17.48 7.04
C SER A 873 18.50 -17.44 8.11
N ILE A 874 18.13 -18.56 8.71
CA ILE A 874 17.19 -18.62 9.85
C ILE A 874 17.92 -18.32 11.15
N ALA A 875 19.12 -18.89 11.34
CA ALA A 875 19.95 -18.63 12.50
C ALA A 875 20.31 -17.13 12.63
N ALA A 876 20.59 -16.45 11.51
CA ALA A 876 20.82 -15.02 11.47
C ALA A 876 19.58 -14.22 11.88
N LEU A 877 18.38 -14.58 11.37
CA LEU A 877 17.13 -13.91 11.71
C LEU A 877 16.80 -14.02 13.21
N ILE A 878 16.91 -15.22 13.78
CA ILE A 878 16.64 -15.43 15.20
C ILE A 878 17.76 -14.83 16.06
N GLY A 879 19.01 -14.95 15.63
CA GLY A 879 20.17 -14.38 16.31
C GLY A 879 20.12 -12.86 16.40
N GLN A 880 19.68 -12.17 15.35
CA GLN A 880 19.45 -10.71 15.38
C GLN A 880 18.40 -10.31 16.41
N LEU A 881 17.39 -11.15 16.63
CA LEU A 881 16.31 -10.88 17.59
C LEU A 881 16.74 -11.18 19.04
N LEU A 882 17.44 -12.28 19.27
CA LEU A 882 17.71 -12.81 20.61
C LEU A 882 19.14 -12.58 21.11
N GLY A 883 20.04 -12.10 20.25
CA GLY A 883 21.48 -12.05 20.51
C GLY A 883 22.17 -13.43 20.51
N LYS A 884 21.43 -14.51 20.26
CA LYS A 884 21.93 -15.89 20.21
C LYS A 884 21.03 -16.79 19.37
N THR A 885 21.59 -17.88 18.87
CA THR A 885 20.83 -18.94 18.20
C THR A 885 20.17 -19.85 19.25
N PRO A 886 18.86 -20.15 19.16
CA PRO A 886 18.21 -21.06 20.09
C PRO A 886 18.74 -22.49 19.90
N SER A 887 18.99 -23.18 21.01
CA SER A 887 19.43 -24.58 21.03
C SER A 887 18.26 -25.58 21.13
N ALA A 888 17.02 -25.09 21.21
CA ALA A 888 15.83 -25.87 21.53
C ALA A 888 14.73 -25.73 20.47
N VAL A 889 13.70 -26.56 20.57
CA VAL A 889 12.49 -26.56 19.74
C VAL A 889 11.49 -25.54 20.28
N GLY A 890 10.70 -24.93 19.40
CA GLY A 890 9.67 -23.97 19.75
C GLY A 890 10.13 -22.52 19.78
N SER A 891 9.17 -21.64 20.03
CA SER A 891 9.37 -20.21 20.18
C SER A 891 9.99 -19.87 21.52
N THR A 892 10.81 -18.83 21.56
CA THR A 892 11.32 -18.24 22.81
C THR A 892 10.35 -17.22 23.42
N LEU A 893 9.23 -16.94 22.74
CA LEU A 893 8.21 -16.01 23.22
C LEU A 893 7.23 -16.71 24.16
N THR A 894 6.70 -15.93 25.08
CA THR A 894 5.60 -16.30 25.97
C THR A 894 4.39 -15.41 25.69
N ARG A 895 3.24 -15.74 26.28
CA ARG A 895 2.02 -14.91 26.18
C ARG A 895 2.31 -13.49 26.65
#